data_AF-Q4CSI0-F1
#
_entry.id   AF-Q4CSI0-F1
#
_cell.length_a   1.000
_cell.length_b   1.000
_cell.length_c   1.000
_cell.angle_alpha   90.00
_cell.angle_beta   90.00
_cell.angle_gamma   90.00
#
_symmetry.space_group_name_H-M   'P 1'
#
loop_
_entity.id
_entity.type
_entity.pdbx_description
1 polymer ?
#
loop_
_entity_poly.entity_id
_entity_poly.type
_entity_poly.pdbx_seq_one_letter_code
_entity_poly.pdbx_strand_id
1 'polypeptide(L)'
;MWSAVGACPRNRHRVRCRAIAAVRVALLVALALVSLAACMPAVHAVVLRLRGGTVDRAITVGRAVNTLLMDGVHITNGVAVVFDVAVMLPGPLRIELRNCVCDGGAQIYVRGHSGEPATDRSLEVSVSGLSGSYCSLVFVHNLPAHTNVTVRDSTIVTAGPMRYSQLSGLTDAVASPLVLHATSLLQSQLRVSNTVLRSLDAGGSAVYVGGDVDLLSSAVVLDGVSLEASGGPTASAMHVASSSILSLRSHSVFSVTNVSVVSSGGGVVLGERLAVFESVLRFVGVEGSVASSLVRCDGGTIGFGGWLELRDVWAVGEALSVASLSGVTLSGGAVSIARCAATGATLAAGPTITSGVVSAQCNRAGGRVLQSSGDYRMAGLPSVSVVPCDGCAAALACFDALTASFTDCVCSCRAGGVGEACLPFDVPLARAGGAQDCVSAVTLTESVTVGGGRATACFDSVVFSGSITVTVDLRVMDAFAGALNVTLRHCVLAGGAQLRIGGLSESTARLMPHALVNMTNVTSVEGTVVLHGAMPLHSSVLLANSTLRATVGGSQYVPTTPGYEGSRHGPALVLDGVRLLSTRFVMTRSTLVCGGGLCAAILVERGLGANLFSVFYMDNCVVMSRTHVIYALASDLRVGGGSVFSIQNSSWSAPSREYYKGAFVFRDVAVAGGSVLQIVSSTFRLGFAMLMATTLTVTDGSWLVHRDNAFRTAYVVYVVNGNGVAFRDRSVWSILHNNFTYGSYSSTIASMTNKWSPPSDSRPIIYGVCNEARGSPVTDYEEDLNIGVPVTVLDCGACTVVAVCFAARTSSISGCECVCAAGGHGDMCLPAAVPDGLGPLPLPELKDTEVRCVHGGSISSVDDPDPGVRGL
;
A
#
# COMPACT_ATOMS: atom_id res chain seq x y z
N MET A 1 -60.44 20.91 86.47
CA MET A 1 -60.53 19.47 86.76
C MET A 1 -59.90 18.75 85.58
N TRP A 2 -58.99 17.79 85.64
CA TRP A 2 -58.32 16.96 86.66
C TRP A 2 -57.05 16.42 85.95
N SER A 3 -55.84 16.52 86.50
CA SER A 3 -55.19 15.56 87.41
C SER A 3 -55.26 14.08 87.02
N ALA A 4 -54.12 13.48 86.65
CA ALA A 4 -53.61 12.18 87.11
C ALA A 4 -52.26 11.88 86.39
N VAL A 5 -51.12 11.95 87.09
CA VAL A 5 -50.40 10.85 87.78
C VAL A 5 -49.47 10.06 86.85
N GLY A 6 -48.18 10.13 87.16
CA GLY A 6 -47.13 9.27 86.63
C GLY A 6 -45.89 9.38 87.51
N ALA A 7 -45.85 8.58 88.57
CA ALA A 7 -44.81 8.52 89.58
C ALA A 7 -43.75 7.42 89.28
N CYS A 8 -42.68 7.44 90.09
CA CYS A 8 -41.74 6.36 90.44
C CYS A 8 -40.29 6.47 89.86
N PRO A 9 -39.26 5.91 90.55
CA PRO A 9 -38.44 6.70 91.47
C PRO A 9 -36.92 6.57 91.23
N ARG A 10 -36.15 7.47 91.85
CA ARG A 10 -34.68 7.45 91.88
C ARG A 10 -34.18 6.64 93.07
N ASN A 11 -33.34 5.64 92.83
CA ASN A 11 -32.57 4.99 93.88
C ASN A 11 -31.11 4.73 93.45
N ARG A 12 -30.26 4.73 94.47
CA ARG A 12 -28.79 4.93 94.49
C ARG A 12 -28.01 3.71 94.00
N HIS A 13 -26.86 3.92 93.33
CA HIS A 13 -25.68 3.04 93.48
C HIS A 13 -24.34 3.75 93.19
N ARG A 14 -23.31 3.24 93.89
CA ARG A 14 -21.97 3.79 94.15
C ARG A 14 -20.95 3.53 93.03
N VAL A 15 -20.05 4.51 92.87
CA VAL A 15 -18.58 4.41 92.66
C VAL A 15 -18.03 3.34 91.69
N ARG A 16 -17.38 3.80 90.61
CA ARG A 16 -16.15 3.19 90.01
C ARG A 16 -15.39 4.23 89.15
N CYS A 17 -14.53 5.05 89.79
CA CYS A 17 -13.62 6.00 89.13
C CYS A 17 -12.39 5.33 88.48
N ARG A 18 -12.58 4.30 87.62
CA ARG A 18 -11.47 3.73 86.81
C ARG A 18 -11.72 3.77 85.29
N ALA A 19 -12.88 4.20 84.82
CA ALA A 19 -13.14 4.30 83.38
C ALA A 19 -12.46 5.52 82.70
N ILE A 20 -12.29 6.63 83.41
CA ILE A 20 -11.80 7.89 82.81
C ILE A 20 -10.30 7.81 82.47
N ALA A 21 -9.51 7.04 83.22
CA ALA A 21 -8.08 6.87 82.93
C ALA A 21 -7.84 6.03 81.67
N ALA A 22 -8.62 4.95 81.46
CA ALA A 22 -8.49 4.10 80.29
C ALA A 22 -8.82 4.83 78.99
N VAL A 23 -9.84 5.70 79.00
CA VAL A 23 -10.23 6.50 77.83
C VAL A 23 -9.15 7.52 77.46
N ARG A 24 -8.50 8.16 78.45
CA ARG A 24 -7.42 9.13 78.18
C ARG A 24 -6.16 8.46 77.62
N VAL A 25 -5.80 7.27 78.12
CA VAL A 25 -4.65 6.51 77.58
C VAL A 25 -4.94 6.03 76.15
N ALA A 26 -6.15 5.53 75.88
CA ALA A 26 -6.54 5.13 74.53
C ALA A 26 -6.50 6.31 73.54
N LEU A 27 -6.95 7.50 73.96
CA LEU A 27 -6.91 8.69 73.12
C LEU A 27 -5.47 9.16 72.84
N LEU A 28 -4.58 9.11 73.83
CA LEU A 28 -3.17 9.43 73.68
C LEU A 28 -2.44 8.44 72.79
N VAL A 29 -2.74 7.14 72.88
CA VAL A 29 -2.18 6.11 71.99
C VAL A 29 -2.68 6.30 70.56
N ALA A 30 -3.96 6.65 70.37
CA ALA A 30 -4.51 6.97 69.04
C ALA A 30 -3.85 8.22 68.45
N LEU A 31 -3.67 9.28 69.24
CA LEU A 31 -2.97 10.49 68.80
C LEU A 31 -1.48 10.23 68.52
N ALA A 32 -0.81 9.41 69.33
CA ALA A 32 0.57 8.99 69.08
C ALA A 32 0.68 8.18 67.78
N LEU A 33 -0.24 7.25 67.53
CA LEU A 33 -0.31 6.49 66.27
C LEU A 33 -0.57 7.39 65.06
N VAL A 34 -1.44 8.40 65.19
CA VAL A 34 -1.69 9.39 64.12
C VAL A 34 -0.45 10.28 63.89
N SER A 35 0.25 10.68 64.95
CA SER A 35 1.49 11.46 64.82
C SER A 35 2.68 10.66 64.29
N LEU A 36 2.77 9.36 64.62
CA LEU A 36 3.76 8.44 64.06
C LEU A 36 3.44 8.10 62.60
N ALA A 37 2.16 8.05 62.22
CA ALA A 37 1.75 7.95 60.81
C ALA A 37 2.07 9.24 60.02
N ALA A 38 1.97 10.41 60.67
CA ALA A 38 2.37 11.70 60.06
C ALA A 38 3.90 11.89 59.97
N CYS A 39 4.69 11.14 60.75
CA CYS A 39 6.15 11.18 60.75
C CYS A 39 6.80 10.02 59.97
N MET A 40 6.09 9.35 59.06
CA MET A 40 6.72 8.49 58.05
C MET A 40 7.16 9.37 56.86
N PRO A 41 8.44 9.74 56.75
CA PRO A 41 8.93 10.50 55.60
C PRO A 41 9.08 9.55 54.42
N ALA A 42 8.75 10.03 53.22
CA ALA A 42 8.89 9.32 51.95
C ALA A 42 8.09 8.00 51.88
N VAL A 43 6.80 8.10 51.53
CA VAL A 43 6.07 6.98 50.94
C VAL A 43 6.91 6.47 49.77
N HIS A 44 7.48 5.29 49.94
CA HIS A 44 8.36 4.67 48.96
C HIS A 44 7.59 4.54 47.65
N ALA A 45 8.23 4.81 46.52
CA ALA A 45 7.64 4.53 45.22
C ALA A 45 7.25 3.05 45.15
N VAL A 46 5.95 2.77 45.23
CA VAL A 46 5.44 1.40 45.16
C VAL A 46 5.30 1.04 43.69
N VAL A 47 6.20 0.16 43.26
CA VAL A 47 6.30 -0.32 41.89
C VAL A 47 5.61 -1.68 41.78
N LEU A 48 4.55 -1.78 40.98
CA LEU A 48 4.01 -3.08 40.57
C LEU A 48 4.69 -3.54 39.27
N ARG A 49 5.31 -4.71 39.28
CA ARG A 49 5.92 -5.32 38.09
C ARG A 49 5.29 -6.68 37.82
N LEU A 50 4.74 -6.85 36.62
CA LEU A 50 4.26 -8.12 36.09
C LEU A 50 5.12 -8.45 34.86
N ARG A 51 5.85 -9.55 34.90
CA ARG A 51 6.67 -10.04 33.79
C ARG A 51 6.21 -11.44 33.40
N GLY A 52 5.82 -11.62 32.15
CA GLY A 52 5.22 -12.86 31.67
C GLY A 52 3.88 -13.19 32.33
N GLY A 53 3.44 -14.43 32.14
CA GLY A 53 2.23 -14.97 32.75
C GLY A 53 0.94 -14.54 32.05
N THR A 54 -0.18 -15.04 32.59
CA THR A 54 -1.51 -14.83 32.04
C THR A 54 -2.39 -14.11 33.06
N VAL A 55 -3.11 -13.09 32.63
CA VAL A 55 -4.18 -12.42 33.37
C VAL A 55 -5.50 -12.86 32.75
N ASP A 56 -6.21 -13.73 33.46
CA ASP A 56 -7.48 -14.34 33.06
C ASP A 56 -8.66 -13.95 33.98
N ARG A 57 -8.40 -13.04 34.93
CA ARG A 57 -9.40 -12.41 35.81
C ARG A 57 -9.28 -10.89 35.73
N ALA A 58 -10.39 -10.19 35.90
CA ALA A 58 -10.38 -8.73 35.95
C ALA A 58 -9.53 -8.24 37.12
N ILE A 59 -8.67 -7.26 36.85
CA ILE A 59 -7.81 -6.63 37.86
C ILE A 59 -7.98 -5.12 37.81
N THR A 60 -7.98 -4.49 38.98
CA THR A 60 -7.94 -3.03 39.11
C THR A 60 -6.71 -2.68 39.92
N VAL A 61 -5.79 -1.95 39.30
CA VAL A 61 -4.55 -1.48 39.94
C VAL A 61 -4.64 0.03 40.09
N GLY A 62 -4.36 0.51 41.30
CA GLY A 62 -4.27 1.95 41.55
C GLY A 62 -3.85 2.27 42.98
N ARG A 63 -4.56 1.71 43.98
CA ARG A 63 -4.30 2.03 45.39
C ARG A 63 -2.85 1.76 45.79
N ALA A 64 -2.21 2.77 46.37
CA ALA A 64 -0.85 2.71 46.89
C ALA A 64 0.21 2.30 45.85
N VAL A 65 -0.04 2.52 44.54
CA VAL A 65 0.93 2.29 43.45
C VAL A 65 1.24 3.64 42.81
N ASN A 66 2.51 3.88 42.44
CA ASN A 66 2.88 5.03 41.61
C ASN A 66 3.50 4.62 40.26
N THR A 67 4.10 3.43 40.18
CA THR A 67 4.71 2.90 38.95
C THR A 67 4.16 1.51 38.67
N LEU A 68 3.73 1.28 37.44
CA LEU A 68 3.28 -0.01 36.94
C LEU A 68 4.07 -0.40 35.69
N LEU A 69 4.58 -1.64 35.67
CA LEU A 69 5.25 -2.23 34.53
C LEU A 69 4.65 -3.61 34.24
N MET A 70 4.09 -3.78 33.05
CA MET A 70 3.70 -5.06 32.47
C MET A 70 4.59 -5.36 31.29
N ASP A 71 5.24 -6.52 31.28
CA ASP A 71 6.17 -6.92 30.21
C ASP A 71 5.91 -8.38 29.82
N GLY A 72 5.52 -8.65 28.59
CA GLY A 72 5.26 -10.02 28.11
C GLY A 72 4.02 -10.69 28.72
N VAL A 73 3.09 -9.91 29.29
CA VAL A 73 1.88 -10.45 29.95
C VAL A 73 0.80 -10.76 28.91
N HIS A 74 0.17 -11.93 29.02
CA HIS A 74 -0.97 -12.35 28.19
C HIS A 74 -2.31 -12.07 28.90
N ILE A 75 -3.15 -11.21 28.36
CA ILE A 75 -4.46 -10.84 28.90
C ILE A 75 -5.54 -11.53 28.06
N THR A 76 -6.40 -12.34 28.67
CA THR A 76 -7.34 -13.20 27.93
C THR A 76 -8.71 -13.30 28.61
N ASN A 77 -9.60 -14.15 28.11
CA ASN A 77 -10.94 -14.40 28.66
C ASN A 77 -11.86 -13.16 28.77
N GLY A 78 -11.64 -12.14 27.92
CA GLY A 78 -12.51 -10.96 27.90
C GLY A 78 -12.41 -10.08 29.15
N VAL A 79 -11.32 -10.20 29.90
CA VAL A 79 -11.17 -9.49 31.17
C VAL A 79 -10.77 -8.04 31.01
N ALA A 80 -11.16 -7.22 31.99
CA ALA A 80 -10.76 -5.83 32.09
C ALA A 80 -9.55 -5.68 33.02
N VAL A 81 -8.47 -5.11 32.50
CA VAL A 81 -7.31 -4.63 33.26
C VAL A 81 -7.47 -3.12 33.41
N VAL A 82 -7.73 -2.65 34.63
CA VAL A 82 -7.99 -1.23 34.89
C VAL A 82 -6.85 -0.61 35.67
N PHE A 83 -6.22 0.41 35.10
CA PHE A 83 -5.30 1.31 35.79
C PHE A 83 -6.07 2.54 36.25
N ASP A 84 -6.45 2.56 37.52
CA ASP A 84 -7.23 3.63 38.12
C ASP A 84 -6.29 4.71 38.67
N VAL A 85 -6.00 5.70 37.83
CA VAL A 85 -5.07 6.81 38.09
C VAL A 85 -5.58 7.71 39.22
N ALA A 86 -6.90 7.79 39.40
CA ALA A 86 -7.50 8.64 40.43
C ALA A 86 -7.14 8.16 41.85
N VAL A 87 -6.99 6.85 42.04
CA VAL A 87 -6.65 6.24 43.34
C VAL A 87 -5.17 5.90 43.51
N MET A 88 -4.32 6.23 42.52
CA MET A 88 -2.86 6.14 42.64
C MET A 88 -2.29 7.18 43.61
N LEU A 89 -1.05 6.96 44.06
CA LEU A 89 -0.36 7.91 44.94
C LEU A 89 -0.15 9.27 44.22
N PRO A 90 -0.25 10.41 44.92
CA PRO A 90 0.09 11.71 44.32
C PRO A 90 1.56 11.76 43.85
N GLY A 91 1.86 12.68 42.93
CA GLY A 91 3.20 12.84 42.36
C GLY A 91 3.36 12.21 40.96
N PRO A 92 4.59 11.95 40.48
CA PRO A 92 4.82 11.41 39.15
C PRO A 92 4.38 9.95 39.07
N LEU A 93 3.44 9.67 38.17
CA LEU A 93 2.89 8.35 37.89
C LEU A 93 3.45 7.80 36.59
N ARG A 94 3.69 6.49 36.56
CA ARG A 94 4.18 5.80 35.35
C ARG A 94 3.47 4.48 35.13
N ILE A 95 2.92 4.28 33.94
CA ILE A 95 2.28 3.05 33.48
C ILE A 95 3.01 2.60 32.22
N GLU A 96 3.56 1.38 32.23
CA GLU A 96 4.35 0.88 31.12
C GLU A 96 3.91 -0.54 30.74
N LEU A 97 3.53 -0.74 29.48
CA LEU A 97 3.14 -2.01 28.87
C LEU A 97 4.11 -2.32 27.74
N ARG A 98 4.83 -3.44 27.84
CA ARG A 98 5.81 -3.90 26.85
C ARG A 98 5.47 -5.30 26.37
N ASN A 99 5.42 -5.51 25.06
CA ASN A 99 5.25 -6.83 24.45
C ASN A 99 4.08 -7.64 25.05
N CYS A 100 3.02 -6.95 25.50
CA CYS A 100 1.84 -7.59 26.06
C CYS A 100 1.00 -8.17 24.93
N VAL A 101 0.32 -9.27 25.22
CA VAL A 101 -0.59 -9.91 24.28
C VAL A 101 -2.01 -9.83 24.84
N CYS A 102 -2.98 -9.37 24.05
CA CYS A 102 -4.37 -9.29 24.49
C CYS A 102 -5.32 -10.02 23.52
N ASP A 103 -6.16 -10.91 24.05
CA ASP A 103 -7.06 -11.74 23.25
C ASP A 103 -8.39 -12.04 23.96
N GLY A 104 -9.32 -12.68 23.25
CA GLY A 104 -10.60 -13.11 23.79
C GLY A 104 -11.54 -11.97 24.21
N GLY A 105 -11.37 -10.77 23.66
CA GLY A 105 -12.14 -9.58 24.01
C GLY A 105 -11.57 -8.81 25.22
N ALA A 106 -10.29 -8.99 25.52
CA ALA A 106 -9.62 -8.33 26.64
C ALA A 106 -9.59 -6.79 26.48
N GLN A 107 -9.71 -6.09 27.61
CA GLN A 107 -9.83 -4.63 27.63
C GLN A 107 -8.82 -4.04 28.62
N ILE A 108 -8.02 -3.07 28.16
CA ILE A 108 -7.04 -2.36 28.98
C ILE A 108 -7.52 -0.92 29.16
N TYR A 109 -7.81 -0.53 30.40
CA TYR A 109 -8.32 0.79 30.74
C TYR A 109 -7.25 1.62 31.45
N VAL A 110 -7.04 2.85 30.99
CA VAL A 110 -6.41 3.92 31.76
C VAL A 110 -7.52 4.87 32.17
N ARG A 111 -7.87 4.85 33.46
CA ARG A 111 -8.99 5.60 34.01
C ARG A 111 -8.50 6.81 34.82
N GLY A 112 -8.92 7.99 34.38
CA GLY A 112 -8.72 9.26 35.08
C GLY A 112 -9.83 9.62 36.06
N HIS A 113 -9.90 10.92 36.39
CA HIS A 113 -10.85 11.50 37.33
C HIS A 113 -12.15 11.89 36.61
N SER A 114 -13.31 11.57 37.20
CA SER A 114 -14.61 11.95 36.63
C SER A 114 -14.89 13.46 36.71
N GLY A 115 -14.22 14.18 37.62
CA GLY A 115 -14.25 15.64 37.73
C GLY A 115 -13.09 16.31 37.00
N GLU A 116 -12.65 17.48 37.45
CA GLU A 116 -11.51 18.18 36.82
C GLU A 116 -10.21 17.35 36.80
N PRO A 117 -9.34 17.54 35.78
CA PRO A 117 -7.99 16.98 35.76
C PRO A 117 -7.23 17.32 37.05
N ALA A 118 -6.65 16.30 37.68
CA ALA A 118 -5.81 16.51 38.85
C ALA A 118 -4.50 17.23 38.48
N THR A 119 -4.11 18.23 39.28
CA THR A 119 -2.89 19.03 39.11
C THR A 119 -1.79 18.69 40.12
N ASP A 120 -2.09 17.84 41.10
CA ASP A 120 -1.17 17.37 42.15
C ASP A 120 -0.23 16.22 41.67
N ARG A 121 -0.38 15.80 40.42
CA ARG A 121 0.30 14.62 39.85
C ARG A 121 0.48 14.78 38.33
N SER A 122 1.47 14.06 37.78
CA SER A 122 1.68 13.91 36.34
C SER A 122 1.66 12.43 35.98
N LEU A 123 1.37 12.09 34.72
CA LEU A 123 1.24 10.69 34.29
C LEU A 123 2.02 10.43 33.00
N GLU A 124 2.89 9.42 33.01
CA GLU A 124 3.51 8.86 31.81
C GLU A 124 2.90 7.49 31.52
N VAL A 125 2.30 7.31 30.34
CA VAL A 125 1.81 6.01 29.86
C VAL A 125 2.59 5.59 28.62
N SER A 126 3.27 4.46 28.66
CA SER A 126 4.01 3.92 27.52
C SER A 126 3.51 2.52 27.17
N VAL A 127 2.89 2.36 26.01
CA VAL A 127 2.48 1.07 25.43
C VAL A 127 3.36 0.80 24.21
N SER A 128 4.11 -0.29 24.24
CA SER A 128 4.98 -0.69 23.12
C SER A 128 4.86 -2.19 22.86
N GLY A 129 4.68 -2.61 21.60
CA GLY A 129 4.57 -4.02 21.26
C GLY A 129 3.28 -4.68 21.75
N LEU A 130 2.19 -3.94 21.93
CA LEU A 130 0.89 -4.53 22.29
C LEU A 130 0.33 -5.24 21.05
N SER A 131 0.18 -6.57 21.13
CA SER A 131 -0.38 -7.38 20.05
C SER A 131 -1.66 -8.06 20.49
N GLY A 132 -2.71 -8.03 19.68
CA GLY A 132 -3.95 -8.73 20.03
C GLY A 132 -4.89 -8.98 18.86
N SER A 133 -5.47 -10.19 18.81
CA SER A 133 -6.48 -10.58 17.82
C SER A 133 -7.89 -10.13 18.20
N TYR A 134 -8.16 -9.96 19.50
CA TYR A 134 -9.45 -9.51 19.98
C TYR A 134 -9.29 -8.70 21.27
N CYS A 135 -9.01 -7.40 21.12
CA CYS A 135 -8.54 -6.52 22.19
C CYS A 135 -9.02 -5.07 22.02
N SER A 136 -9.05 -4.31 23.14
CA SER A 136 -9.33 -2.88 23.17
C SER A 136 -8.49 -2.14 24.21
N LEU A 137 -7.90 -1.01 23.83
CA LEU A 137 -7.20 -0.04 24.68
C LEU A 137 -8.08 1.19 24.87
N VAL A 138 -8.42 1.51 26.12
CA VAL A 138 -9.44 2.50 26.46
C VAL A 138 -8.84 3.55 27.40
N PHE A 139 -8.92 4.81 27.00
CA PHE A 139 -8.69 5.97 27.88
C PHE A 139 -10.04 6.56 28.26
N VAL A 140 -10.28 6.69 29.56
CA VAL A 140 -11.57 7.16 30.08
C VAL A 140 -11.37 8.20 31.17
N HIS A 141 -12.25 9.20 31.18
CA HIS A 141 -12.25 10.30 32.16
C HIS A 141 -11.00 11.19 32.05
N ASN A 142 -10.90 12.19 32.92
CA ASN A 142 -9.87 13.22 32.85
C ASN A 142 -8.54 12.73 33.43
N LEU A 143 -7.56 12.52 32.56
CA LEU A 143 -6.20 12.24 32.97
C LEU A 143 -5.59 13.47 33.67
N PRO A 144 -4.60 13.30 34.55
CA PRO A 144 -3.94 14.44 35.20
C PRO A 144 -3.39 15.46 34.21
N ALA A 145 -3.21 16.70 34.65
CA ALA A 145 -2.46 17.67 33.85
C ALA A 145 -1.04 17.17 33.57
N HIS A 146 -0.44 17.59 32.46
CA HIS A 146 0.91 17.15 32.06
C HIS A 146 1.02 15.63 31.88
N THR A 147 -0.01 15.01 31.31
CA THR A 147 0.01 13.59 30.94
C THR A 147 0.70 13.40 29.59
N ASN A 148 1.57 12.40 29.50
CA ASN A 148 2.22 11.97 28.28
C ASN A 148 1.91 10.50 28.00
N VAL A 149 1.12 10.23 26.97
CA VAL A 149 0.77 8.88 26.52
C VAL A 149 1.44 8.59 25.19
N THR A 150 2.17 7.48 25.11
CA THR A 150 2.75 6.97 23.87
C THR A 150 2.30 5.53 23.65
N VAL A 151 1.70 5.25 22.49
CA VAL A 151 1.38 3.90 22.00
C VAL A 151 2.19 3.68 20.73
N ARG A 152 3.03 2.66 20.67
CA ARG A 152 3.87 2.42 19.49
C ARG A 152 4.11 0.95 19.17
N ASP A 153 4.49 0.69 17.92
CA ASP A 153 4.95 -0.63 17.46
C ASP A 153 3.96 -1.75 17.82
N SER A 154 2.66 -1.48 17.70
CA SER A 154 1.58 -2.33 18.22
C SER A 154 0.61 -2.77 17.12
N THR A 155 -0.06 -3.90 17.31
CA THR A 155 -1.11 -4.42 16.41
C THR A 155 -2.31 -4.81 17.25
N ILE A 156 -3.33 -3.96 17.27
CA ILE A 156 -4.52 -4.13 18.11
C ILE A 156 -5.71 -4.38 17.19
N VAL A 157 -6.24 -5.61 17.24
CA VAL A 157 -7.39 -6.03 16.46
C VAL A 157 -8.58 -6.25 17.39
N THR A 158 -9.73 -5.73 17.00
CA THR A 158 -11.03 -6.01 17.62
C THR A 158 -11.86 -6.86 16.66
N ALA A 159 -11.83 -8.18 16.86
CA ALA A 159 -12.49 -9.14 15.97
C ALA A 159 -14.02 -9.25 16.12
N GLY A 160 -14.60 -8.62 17.14
CA GLY A 160 -16.03 -8.72 17.44
C GLY A 160 -16.50 -7.64 18.44
N PRO A 161 -17.74 -7.76 18.95
CA PRO A 161 -18.34 -6.74 19.82
C PRO A 161 -17.70 -6.70 21.22
N MET A 162 -17.36 -5.49 21.68
CA MET A 162 -16.81 -5.26 23.02
C MET A 162 -17.90 -4.89 24.03
N ARG A 163 -17.78 -5.42 25.26
CA ARG A 163 -18.63 -5.04 26.40
C ARG A 163 -17.89 -4.09 27.33
N TYR A 164 -18.05 -2.79 27.15
CA TYR A 164 -17.44 -1.77 28.01
C TYR A 164 -18.18 -1.61 29.34
N SER A 165 -18.18 -2.65 30.16
CA SER A 165 -18.82 -2.66 31.49
C SER A 165 -18.35 -1.53 32.43
N GLN A 166 -17.19 -0.94 32.13
CA GLN A 166 -16.56 0.12 32.92
C GLN A 166 -16.97 1.54 32.48
N LEU A 167 -17.74 1.69 31.39
CA LEU A 167 -18.16 2.98 30.84
C LEU A 167 -19.67 3.18 31.09
N SER A 168 -20.04 4.17 31.88
CA SER A 168 -21.45 4.57 32.02
C SER A 168 -21.89 5.36 30.79
N GLY A 169 -22.97 4.93 30.13
CA GLY A 169 -23.58 5.64 29.00
C GLY A 169 -23.13 5.20 27.60
N LEU A 170 -22.07 4.39 27.48
CA LEU A 170 -21.73 3.73 26.23
C LEU A 170 -22.58 2.46 26.06
N THR A 171 -23.81 2.62 25.55
CA THR A 171 -24.73 1.52 25.26
C THR A 171 -24.45 0.83 23.93
N ASP A 172 -23.72 1.49 23.03
CA ASP A 172 -23.36 0.92 21.76
C ASP A 172 -22.28 -0.15 21.98
N ALA A 173 -22.51 -1.35 21.45
CA ALA A 173 -21.50 -2.41 21.40
C ALA A 173 -20.42 -1.99 20.39
N VAL A 174 -19.56 -1.05 20.77
CA VAL A 174 -18.52 -0.51 19.88
C VAL A 174 -17.37 -1.50 19.78
N ALA A 175 -17.17 -2.12 18.63
CA ALA A 175 -15.94 -2.83 18.34
C ALA A 175 -14.84 -1.81 17.99
N SER A 176 -13.98 -1.44 18.95
CA SER A 176 -12.87 -0.51 18.69
C SER A 176 -11.59 -0.86 19.46
N PRO A 177 -10.43 -0.94 18.76
CA PRO A 177 -9.16 -1.26 19.39
C PRO A 177 -8.57 -0.09 20.16
N LEU A 178 -8.91 1.16 19.80
CA LEU A 178 -8.58 2.36 20.56
C LEU A 178 -9.84 3.16 20.87
N VAL A 179 -10.04 3.51 22.14
CA VAL A 179 -11.21 4.26 22.61
C VAL A 179 -10.79 5.43 23.48
N LEU A 180 -11.28 6.64 23.16
CA LEU A 180 -11.20 7.83 24.00
C LEU A 180 -12.62 8.19 24.47
N HIS A 181 -12.85 8.18 25.78
CA HIS A 181 -14.20 8.41 26.32
C HIS A 181 -14.21 9.42 27.46
N ALA A 182 -15.03 10.47 27.35
CA ALA A 182 -15.19 11.50 28.38
C ALA A 182 -13.86 12.07 28.87
N THR A 183 -12.97 12.43 27.94
CA THR A 183 -11.57 12.74 28.22
C THR A 183 -11.27 14.20 27.92
N SER A 184 -10.98 14.99 28.95
CA SER A 184 -10.39 16.32 28.84
C SER A 184 -8.89 16.24 29.10
N LEU A 185 -8.08 16.54 28.09
CA LEU A 185 -6.63 16.60 28.17
C LEU A 185 -6.20 18.04 28.39
N LEU A 186 -5.52 18.29 29.52
CA LEU A 186 -4.97 19.59 29.88
C LEU A 186 -3.44 19.55 29.85
N GLN A 187 -2.82 20.35 28.98
CA GLN A 187 -1.36 20.40 28.83
C GLN A 187 -0.72 19.03 28.65
N SER A 188 -1.39 18.16 27.89
CA SER A 188 -1.12 16.73 27.78
C SER A 188 -0.96 16.30 26.33
N GLN A 189 -0.33 15.16 26.11
CA GLN A 189 -0.15 14.59 24.78
C GLN A 189 -0.49 13.10 24.73
N LEU A 190 -1.18 12.69 23.67
CA LEU A 190 -1.47 11.30 23.32
C LEU A 190 -0.92 11.03 21.92
N ARG A 191 0.12 10.21 21.82
CA ARG A 191 0.76 9.86 20.55
C ARG A 191 0.63 8.37 20.27
N VAL A 192 0.09 8.03 19.11
CA VAL A 192 0.04 6.67 18.58
C VAL A 192 0.91 6.61 17.34
N SER A 193 1.92 5.75 17.32
CA SER A 193 2.90 5.69 16.22
C SER A 193 3.16 4.26 15.74
N ASN A 194 3.41 4.05 14.44
CA ASN A 194 3.74 2.73 13.88
C ASN A 194 2.83 1.60 14.37
N THR A 195 1.52 1.83 14.38
CA THR A 195 0.54 0.93 15.01
C THR A 195 -0.56 0.55 14.03
N VAL A 196 -0.96 -0.71 14.04
CA VAL A 196 -2.11 -1.20 13.26
C VAL A 196 -3.31 -1.31 14.17
N LEU A 197 -4.39 -0.58 13.84
CA LEU A 197 -5.67 -0.60 14.53
C LEU A 197 -6.70 -1.18 13.57
N ARG A 198 -7.26 -2.34 13.90
CA ARG A 198 -8.21 -3.05 13.04
C ARG A 198 -9.50 -3.40 13.76
N SER A 199 -10.64 -3.10 13.16
CA SER A 199 -11.95 -3.58 13.59
C SER A 199 -12.59 -4.44 12.50
N LEU A 200 -13.12 -5.59 12.89
CA LEU A 200 -13.77 -6.54 11.97
C LEU A 200 -15.29 -6.62 12.14
N ASP A 201 -15.84 -6.05 13.22
CA ASP A 201 -17.26 -6.19 13.55
C ASP A 201 -18.14 -5.13 12.86
N ALA A 202 -19.41 -5.49 12.65
CA ALA A 202 -20.37 -4.58 12.03
C ALA A 202 -20.60 -3.32 12.87
N GLY A 203 -20.49 -2.14 12.23
CA GLY A 203 -20.55 -0.86 12.93
C GLY A 203 -19.33 -0.53 13.78
N GLY A 204 -18.29 -1.36 13.78
CA GLY A 204 -17.05 -1.11 14.52
C GLY A 204 -16.19 0.00 13.90
N SER A 205 -15.22 0.47 14.68
CA SER A 205 -14.26 1.50 14.25
C SER A 205 -12.84 1.22 14.71
N ALA A 206 -11.81 1.63 13.96
CA ALA A 206 -10.43 1.46 14.42
C ALA A 206 -10.05 2.46 15.55
N VAL A 207 -10.65 3.64 15.56
CA VAL A 207 -10.58 4.60 16.68
C VAL A 207 -11.97 5.10 16.99
N TYR A 208 -12.39 5.03 18.26
CA TYR A 208 -13.67 5.55 18.71
C TYR A 208 -13.47 6.70 19.71
N VAL A 209 -14.25 7.75 19.54
CA VAL A 209 -14.28 8.92 20.43
C VAL A 209 -15.72 9.16 20.88
N GLY A 210 -15.95 9.25 22.19
CA GLY A 210 -17.28 9.54 22.73
C GLY A 210 -17.27 10.17 24.12
N GLY A 211 -18.44 10.53 24.64
CA GLY A 211 -18.59 11.09 25.98
C GLY A 211 -18.02 12.51 26.14
N ASP A 212 -17.85 13.24 25.04
CA ASP A 212 -17.10 14.50 24.91
C ASP A 212 -15.59 14.35 25.11
N VAL A 213 -14.80 14.91 24.19
CA VAL A 213 -13.34 14.95 24.26
C VAL A 213 -12.84 16.37 23.99
N ASP A 214 -12.12 16.89 24.97
CA ASP A 214 -11.64 18.27 25.00
C ASP A 214 -10.11 18.29 25.06
N LEU A 215 -9.47 18.96 24.10
CA LEU A 215 -8.05 19.26 24.12
C LEU A 215 -7.86 20.72 24.54
N LEU A 216 -7.21 20.93 25.69
CA LEU A 216 -6.86 22.22 26.27
C LEU A 216 -5.35 22.36 26.32
N SER A 217 -4.77 23.14 25.40
CA SER A 217 -3.32 23.21 25.19
C SER A 217 -2.71 21.81 25.15
N SER A 218 -3.29 20.91 24.36
CA SER A 218 -2.95 19.49 24.34
C SER A 218 -2.82 18.95 22.90
N ALA A 219 -2.18 17.80 22.76
CA ALA A 219 -1.98 17.16 21.46
C ALA A 219 -2.52 15.72 21.40
N VAL A 220 -3.19 15.37 20.31
CA VAL A 220 -3.47 13.98 19.92
C VAL A 220 -2.83 13.75 18.54
N VAL A 221 -1.93 12.79 18.44
CA VAL A 221 -1.11 12.57 17.23
C VAL A 221 -1.16 11.10 16.83
N LEU A 222 -1.68 10.81 15.65
CA LEU A 222 -1.57 9.52 14.98
C LEU A 222 -0.51 9.63 13.88
N ASP A 223 0.52 8.80 13.92
CA ASP A 223 1.70 8.90 13.03
C ASP A 223 2.14 7.53 12.50
N GLY A 224 2.06 7.27 11.20
CA GLY A 224 2.42 5.95 10.67
C GLY A 224 1.45 4.85 11.13
N VAL A 225 0.17 5.18 11.28
CA VAL A 225 -0.88 4.29 11.78
C VAL A 225 -1.67 3.69 10.60
N SER A 226 -2.00 2.40 10.66
CA SER A 226 -2.98 1.78 9.75
C SER A 226 -4.33 1.69 10.45
N LEU A 227 -5.36 2.32 9.88
CA LEU A 227 -6.74 2.29 10.36
C LEU A 227 -7.57 1.40 9.44
N GLU A 228 -7.98 0.24 9.94
CA GLU A 228 -8.69 -0.76 9.16
C GLU A 228 -10.05 -1.09 9.78
N ALA A 229 -11.13 -1.01 9.00
CA ALA A 229 -12.49 -1.26 9.47
C ALA A 229 -13.29 -2.05 8.41
N SER A 230 -13.40 -3.37 8.56
CA SER A 230 -13.99 -4.25 7.53
C SER A 230 -15.36 -4.82 7.91
N GLY A 231 -16.06 -4.18 8.85
CA GLY A 231 -17.35 -4.64 9.38
C GLY A 231 -18.57 -4.44 8.46
N GLY A 232 -18.38 -4.04 7.20
CA GLY A 232 -19.46 -3.66 6.28
C GLY A 232 -19.74 -2.15 6.27
N PRO A 233 -20.87 -1.71 5.71
CA PRO A 233 -21.11 -0.31 5.31
C PRO A 233 -21.24 0.66 6.50
N THR A 234 -21.52 0.16 7.70
CA THR A 234 -21.63 0.96 8.93
C THR A 234 -20.31 1.12 9.67
N ALA A 235 -19.26 0.37 9.31
CA ALA A 235 -17.96 0.47 9.95
C ALA A 235 -17.25 1.77 9.56
N SER A 236 -16.35 2.28 10.41
CA SER A 236 -15.61 3.53 10.16
C SER A 236 -14.15 3.44 10.57
N ALA A 237 -13.22 4.08 9.85
CA ALA A 237 -11.81 4.08 10.27
C ALA A 237 -11.61 4.79 11.61
N MET A 238 -12.23 5.97 11.76
CA MET A 238 -12.34 6.67 13.03
C MET A 238 -13.75 7.22 13.18
N HIS A 239 -14.32 7.13 14.37
CA HIS A 239 -15.69 7.56 14.62
C HIS A 239 -15.81 8.35 15.92
N VAL A 240 -16.14 9.63 15.79
CA VAL A 240 -16.63 10.46 16.88
C VAL A 240 -18.15 10.32 16.95
N ALA A 241 -18.68 9.90 18.08
CA ALA A 241 -20.12 9.76 18.27
C ALA A 241 -20.87 11.08 18.01
N SER A 242 -21.98 11.05 17.28
CA SER A 242 -22.73 12.26 16.90
C SER A 242 -23.19 13.12 18.08
N SER A 243 -23.46 12.50 19.23
CA SER A 243 -23.83 13.21 20.46
C SER A 243 -22.66 13.90 21.15
N SER A 244 -21.43 13.49 20.83
CA SER A 244 -20.21 13.90 21.51
C SER A 244 -19.56 15.09 20.82
N ILE A 245 -19.01 15.99 21.62
CA ILE A 245 -18.21 17.14 21.19
C ILE A 245 -16.76 16.69 21.06
N LEU A 246 -16.11 17.05 19.95
CA LEU A 246 -14.65 17.02 19.83
C LEU A 246 -14.15 18.46 19.80
N SER A 247 -13.55 18.92 20.89
CA SER A 247 -13.14 20.31 21.09
C SER A 247 -11.63 20.46 21.14
N LEU A 248 -11.08 21.40 20.38
CA LEU A 248 -9.68 21.78 20.38
C LEU A 248 -9.58 23.26 20.72
N ARG A 249 -8.97 23.59 21.86
CA ARG A 249 -8.87 24.95 22.37
C ARG A 249 -7.47 25.29 22.88
N SER A 250 -7.17 26.58 22.90
CA SER A 250 -5.97 27.15 23.54
C SER A 250 -4.67 26.55 22.98
N HIS A 251 -4.48 26.64 21.67
CA HIS A 251 -3.30 26.10 20.99
C HIS A 251 -3.17 24.57 21.14
N SER A 252 -4.26 23.84 20.89
CA SER A 252 -4.24 22.38 20.82
C SER A 252 -4.01 21.87 19.40
N VAL A 253 -3.60 20.61 19.26
CA VAL A 253 -3.38 19.95 17.96
C VAL A 253 -4.00 18.56 17.94
N PHE A 254 -4.83 18.27 16.95
CA PHE A 254 -5.19 16.90 16.56
C PHE A 254 -4.58 16.62 15.18
N SER A 255 -3.59 15.72 15.12
CA SER A 255 -2.81 15.44 13.92
C SER A 255 -2.96 13.98 13.50
N VAL A 256 -3.37 13.76 12.26
CA VAL A 256 -3.38 12.45 11.59
C VAL A 256 -2.35 12.50 10.46
N THR A 257 -1.19 11.90 10.69
CA THR A 257 -0.02 12.02 9.80
C THR A 257 0.46 10.65 9.30
N ASN A 258 0.76 10.53 8.02
CA ASN A 258 1.24 9.28 7.41
C ASN A 258 0.34 8.08 7.75
N VAL A 259 -0.98 8.24 7.60
CA VAL A 259 -1.98 7.24 7.99
C VAL A 259 -2.59 6.58 6.76
N SER A 260 -2.66 5.26 6.76
CA SER A 260 -3.40 4.49 5.76
C SER A 260 -4.79 4.12 6.29
N VAL A 261 -5.83 4.31 5.48
CA VAL A 261 -7.22 4.04 5.85
C VAL A 261 -7.84 3.03 4.88
N VAL A 262 -8.33 1.91 5.42
CA VAL A 262 -9.12 0.94 4.66
C VAL A 262 -10.41 0.69 5.41
N SER A 263 -11.53 1.14 4.86
CA SER A 263 -12.83 0.97 5.51
C SER A 263 -13.90 0.54 4.52
N SER A 264 -14.72 -0.44 4.90
CA SER A 264 -15.91 -0.82 4.13
C SER A 264 -17.06 0.19 4.25
N GLY A 265 -16.93 1.20 5.11
CA GLY A 265 -17.93 2.26 5.31
C GLY A 265 -17.31 3.66 5.34
N GLY A 266 -17.30 4.28 6.52
CA GLY A 266 -16.78 5.62 6.78
C GLY A 266 -15.25 5.70 6.87
N GLY A 267 -14.67 6.84 6.50
CA GLY A 267 -13.27 7.17 6.81
C GLY A 267 -13.12 7.69 8.24
N VAL A 268 -12.56 8.89 8.38
CA VAL A 268 -12.47 9.63 9.64
C VAL A 268 -13.72 10.48 9.80
N VAL A 269 -14.66 10.02 10.62
CA VAL A 269 -15.92 10.69 10.92
C VAL A 269 -15.77 11.47 12.22
N LEU A 270 -15.83 12.80 12.14
CA LEU A 270 -15.65 13.73 13.25
C LEU A 270 -16.97 14.14 13.93
N GLY A 271 -18.06 13.43 13.64
CA GLY A 271 -19.37 13.64 14.25
C GLY A 271 -20.04 14.95 13.84
N GLU A 272 -21.01 15.38 14.65
CA GLU A 272 -21.88 16.55 14.39
C GLU A 272 -21.50 17.79 15.22
N ARG A 273 -20.50 17.68 16.10
CA ARG A 273 -20.16 18.71 17.10
C ARG A 273 -18.65 18.94 17.20
N LEU A 274 -18.02 19.24 16.07
CA LEU A 274 -16.62 19.66 16.04
C LEU A 274 -16.48 21.12 16.53
N ALA A 275 -15.47 21.41 17.35
CA ALA A 275 -15.15 22.76 17.81
C ALA A 275 -13.63 22.99 17.74
N VAL A 276 -13.17 23.87 16.86
CA VAL A 276 -11.73 24.19 16.72
C VAL A 276 -11.52 25.69 16.92
N PHE A 277 -10.87 26.10 18.01
CA PHE A 277 -10.60 27.49 18.37
C PHE A 277 -9.13 27.69 18.74
N GLU A 278 -8.45 28.62 18.08
CA GLU A 278 -7.01 28.89 18.26
C GLU A 278 -6.14 27.63 18.24
N SER A 279 -6.55 26.62 17.46
CA SER A 279 -6.03 25.25 17.49
C SER A 279 -6.03 24.63 16.10
N VAL A 280 -5.35 23.50 15.94
CA VAL A 280 -5.12 22.87 14.63
C VAL A 280 -5.70 21.47 14.58
N LEU A 281 -6.52 21.20 13.58
CA LEU A 281 -6.92 19.87 13.17
C LEU A 281 -6.26 19.58 11.82
N ARG A 282 -5.36 18.60 11.72
CA ARG A 282 -4.61 18.35 10.48
C ARG A 282 -4.62 16.89 10.06
N PHE A 283 -4.73 16.69 8.75
CA PHE A 283 -4.60 15.42 8.05
C PHE A 283 -3.50 15.58 7.01
N VAL A 284 -2.36 14.93 7.22
CA VAL A 284 -1.17 15.10 6.39
C VAL A 284 -0.61 13.76 5.93
N GLY A 285 -0.59 13.52 4.62
CA GLY A 285 -0.14 12.22 4.08
C GLY A 285 -1.11 11.09 4.46
N VAL A 286 -2.41 11.32 4.30
CA VAL A 286 -3.46 10.34 4.62
C VAL A 286 -3.98 9.75 3.31
N GLU A 287 -3.80 8.46 3.11
CA GLU A 287 -4.32 7.74 1.94
C GLU A 287 -5.38 6.74 2.38
N GLY A 288 -6.52 6.68 1.69
CA GLY A 288 -7.51 5.68 2.03
C GLY A 288 -8.58 5.36 1.01
N SER A 289 -9.02 4.11 1.07
CA SER A 289 -10.16 3.58 0.31
C SER A 289 -11.33 3.37 1.26
N VAL A 290 -12.40 4.13 1.05
CA VAL A 290 -13.60 4.13 1.90
C VAL A 290 -14.84 4.18 1.01
N ALA A 291 -16.00 3.74 1.47
CA ALA A 291 -17.23 3.80 0.68
C ALA A 291 -17.84 5.22 0.60
N SER A 292 -17.28 6.17 1.34
CA SER A 292 -17.81 7.54 1.48
C SER A 292 -16.70 8.60 1.35
N SER A 293 -16.67 9.63 2.20
CA SER A 293 -15.59 10.63 2.21
C SER A 293 -14.51 10.22 3.19
N LEU A 294 -13.24 10.44 2.82
CA LEU A 294 -12.10 10.03 3.65
C LEU A 294 -12.07 10.79 4.99
N VAL A 295 -12.40 12.08 4.98
CA VAL A 295 -12.69 12.88 6.18
C VAL A 295 -14.14 13.37 6.11
N ARG A 296 -14.93 13.19 7.17
CA ARG A 296 -16.33 13.62 7.20
C ARG A 296 -16.62 14.35 8.49
N CYS A 297 -17.14 15.57 8.37
CA CYS A 297 -17.59 16.42 9.45
C CYS A 297 -19.05 16.80 9.18
N ASP A 298 -19.95 16.30 10.01
CA ASP A 298 -21.40 16.47 9.81
C ASP A 298 -21.96 17.68 10.53
N GLY A 299 -21.16 18.31 11.39
CA GLY A 299 -21.53 19.51 12.10
C GLY A 299 -20.38 20.08 12.92
N GLY A 300 -20.51 21.34 13.32
CA GLY A 300 -19.56 22.01 14.18
C GLY A 300 -19.08 23.35 13.64
N THR A 301 -18.07 23.92 14.31
CA THR A 301 -17.51 25.24 14.02
C THR A 301 -15.99 25.20 14.04
N ILE A 302 -15.37 25.72 12.98
CA ILE A 302 -13.96 26.13 13.00
C ILE A 302 -13.97 27.63 13.22
N GLY A 303 -13.73 28.00 14.47
CA GLY A 303 -13.84 29.36 14.95
C GLY A 303 -12.56 30.16 14.76
N PHE A 304 -12.52 31.33 15.40
CA PHE A 304 -11.38 32.23 15.36
C PHE A 304 -10.06 31.51 15.73
N GLY A 305 -9.04 31.70 14.90
CA GLY A 305 -7.74 31.06 15.05
C GLY A 305 -7.74 29.54 14.89
N GLY A 306 -8.89 28.92 14.56
CA GLY A 306 -8.97 27.51 14.25
C GLY A 306 -8.49 27.23 12.82
N TRP A 307 -7.68 26.18 12.65
CA TRP A 307 -7.16 25.77 11.35
C TRP A 307 -7.41 24.29 11.07
N LEU A 308 -8.12 23.99 9.98
CA LEU A 308 -8.22 22.65 9.42
C LEU A 308 -7.27 22.51 8.22
N GLU A 309 -6.27 21.65 8.35
CA GLU A 309 -5.33 21.36 7.27
C GLU A 309 -5.62 19.98 6.66
N LEU A 310 -5.86 19.96 5.35
CA LEU A 310 -5.85 18.76 4.51
C LEU A 310 -4.67 18.89 3.55
N ARG A 311 -3.59 18.13 3.79
CA ARG A 311 -2.40 18.16 2.95
C ARG A 311 -1.99 16.77 2.53
N ASP A 312 -1.71 16.54 1.25
CA ASP A 312 -1.33 15.21 0.76
C ASP A 312 -2.37 14.14 1.18
N VAL A 313 -3.67 14.47 1.09
CA VAL A 313 -4.78 13.56 1.43
C VAL A 313 -5.36 12.94 0.16
N TRP A 314 -5.37 11.60 0.11
CA TRP A 314 -5.65 10.82 -1.08
C TRP A 314 -6.84 9.90 -0.86
N ALA A 315 -7.99 10.30 -1.40
CA ALA A 315 -9.19 9.49 -1.44
C ALA A 315 -9.12 8.57 -2.67
N VAL A 316 -8.76 7.31 -2.44
CA VAL A 316 -8.56 6.30 -3.47
C VAL A 316 -9.71 5.29 -3.51
N GLY A 317 -9.77 4.48 -4.56
CA GLY A 317 -10.73 3.39 -4.68
C GLY A 317 -12.17 3.89 -4.80
N GLU A 318 -13.04 3.37 -3.94
CA GLU A 318 -14.47 3.73 -3.89
C GLU A 318 -14.74 5.07 -3.19
N ALA A 319 -13.71 5.74 -2.65
CA ALA A 319 -13.88 6.97 -1.92
C ALA A 319 -14.47 8.07 -2.80
N LEU A 320 -15.55 8.69 -2.33
CA LEU A 320 -16.30 9.70 -3.08
C LEU A 320 -15.57 11.04 -3.13
N SER A 321 -14.86 11.39 -2.05
CA SER A 321 -14.15 12.67 -1.92
C SER A 321 -13.10 12.63 -0.80
N VAL A 322 -12.19 13.60 -0.81
CA VAL A 322 -11.19 13.82 0.25
C VAL A 322 -11.87 14.24 1.55
N ALA A 323 -12.83 15.17 1.48
CA ALA A 323 -13.51 15.65 2.66
C ALA A 323 -14.98 16.04 2.42
N SER A 324 -15.83 15.77 3.41
CA SER A 324 -17.19 16.31 3.47
C SER A 324 -17.30 17.25 4.67
N LEU A 325 -17.33 18.55 4.43
CA LEU A 325 -17.35 19.61 5.44
C LEU A 325 -18.65 20.43 5.40
N SER A 326 -19.68 19.99 4.69
CA SER A 326 -20.91 20.77 4.47
C SER A 326 -21.67 21.11 5.76
N GLY A 327 -21.52 20.32 6.81
CA GLY A 327 -22.11 20.60 8.13
C GLY A 327 -21.29 21.60 8.97
N VAL A 328 -20.06 21.91 8.57
CA VAL A 328 -19.16 22.78 9.34
C VAL A 328 -19.39 24.23 8.99
N THR A 329 -19.39 25.09 10.01
CA THR A 329 -19.42 26.55 9.87
C THR A 329 -18.04 27.13 10.13
N LEU A 330 -17.51 27.94 9.21
CA LEU A 330 -16.36 28.81 9.47
C LEU A 330 -16.85 30.11 10.10
N SER A 331 -16.32 30.45 11.27
CA SER A 331 -16.57 31.71 11.98
C SER A 331 -15.25 32.35 12.43
N GLY A 332 -14.44 32.74 11.46
CA GLY A 332 -13.09 33.30 11.63
C GLY A 332 -11.97 32.26 11.54
N GLY A 333 -12.31 31.01 11.24
CA GLY A 333 -11.36 29.93 11.03
C GLY A 333 -10.84 29.81 9.60
N ALA A 334 -9.84 28.96 9.42
CA ALA A 334 -9.23 28.67 8.13
C ALA A 334 -9.31 27.18 7.77
N VAL A 335 -9.52 26.89 6.49
CA VAL A 335 -9.38 25.55 5.91
C VAL A 335 -8.36 25.62 4.79
N SER A 336 -7.34 24.77 4.82
CA SER A 336 -6.36 24.64 3.74
C SER A 336 -6.42 23.26 3.12
N ILE A 337 -6.54 23.19 1.79
CA ILE A 337 -6.59 21.94 1.02
C ILE A 337 -5.48 21.98 -0.01
N ALA A 338 -4.37 21.28 0.25
CA ALA A 338 -3.19 21.33 -0.59
C ALA A 338 -2.71 19.94 -1.00
N ARG A 339 -2.40 19.72 -2.27
CA ARG A 339 -1.83 18.44 -2.74
C ARG A 339 -2.72 17.22 -2.45
N CYS A 340 -4.03 17.41 -2.42
CA CYS A 340 -5.00 16.34 -2.23
C CYS A 340 -5.50 15.77 -3.56
N ALA A 341 -5.86 14.49 -3.56
CA ALA A 341 -6.37 13.79 -4.75
C ALA A 341 -7.63 12.97 -4.42
N ALA A 342 -8.64 13.05 -5.29
CA ALA A 342 -9.87 12.24 -5.21
C ALA A 342 -10.15 11.50 -6.52
N THR A 343 -10.58 10.23 -6.43
CA THR A 343 -11.06 9.45 -7.58
C THR A 343 -12.36 10.01 -8.14
N GLY A 344 -13.28 10.42 -7.26
CA GLY A 344 -14.52 11.12 -7.62
C GLY A 344 -14.29 12.52 -8.17
N ALA A 345 -15.29 13.05 -8.90
CA ALA A 345 -15.27 14.41 -9.44
C ALA A 345 -15.28 15.51 -8.36
N THR A 346 -15.75 15.16 -7.16
CA THR A 346 -15.78 16.03 -5.98
C THR A 346 -14.47 15.89 -5.22
N LEU A 347 -13.76 17.01 -5.02
CA LEU A 347 -12.59 17.05 -4.13
C LEU A 347 -13.07 17.06 -2.68
N ALA A 348 -13.90 18.04 -2.34
CA ALA A 348 -14.47 18.16 -1.01
C ALA A 348 -15.79 18.93 -1.04
N ALA A 349 -16.75 18.55 -0.20
CA ALA A 349 -17.92 19.39 0.05
C ALA A 349 -17.50 20.51 1.03
N GLY A 350 -17.47 21.76 0.55
CA GLY A 350 -16.99 22.90 1.32
C GLY A 350 -17.88 23.28 2.52
N PRO A 351 -17.31 23.97 3.54
CA PRO A 351 -18.05 24.43 4.70
C PRO A 351 -18.93 25.65 4.40
N THR A 352 -19.86 25.94 5.30
CA THR A 352 -20.60 27.21 5.31
C THR A 352 -19.71 28.30 5.89
N ILE A 353 -19.51 29.41 5.16
CA ILE A 353 -18.60 30.49 5.57
C ILE A 353 -19.41 31.67 6.07
N THR A 354 -19.40 31.92 7.38
CA THR A 354 -19.90 33.19 7.96
C THR A 354 -18.79 34.23 8.01
N SER A 355 -17.58 33.79 8.36
CA SER A 355 -16.32 34.52 8.28
C SER A 355 -15.17 33.52 8.28
N GLY A 356 -14.01 33.87 7.73
CA GLY A 356 -12.89 32.94 7.58
C GLY A 356 -12.51 32.69 6.12
N VAL A 357 -11.64 31.71 5.89
CA VAL A 357 -11.05 31.48 4.57
C VAL A 357 -10.90 30.00 4.25
N VAL A 358 -11.20 29.63 3.01
CA VAL A 358 -10.82 28.34 2.43
C VAL A 358 -9.76 28.61 1.38
N SER A 359 -8.57 28.04 1.55
CA SER A 359 -7.46 28.14 0.61
C SER A 359 -7.18 26.78 -0.01
N ALA A 360 -6.95 26.73 -1.32
CA ALA A 360 -6.63 25.50 -2.01
C ALA A 360 -5.45 25.66 -2.96
N GLN A 361 -4.62 24.62 -3.05
CA GLN A 361 -3.44 24.61 -3.92
C GLN A 361 -3.18 23.21 -4.47
N CYS A 362 -2.94 23.12 -5.78
CA CYS A 362 -2.39 21.92 -6.40
C CYS A 362 -3.15 20.63 -6.07
N ASN A 363 -4.46 20.58 -6.34
CA ASN A 363 -5.29 19.41 -6.04
C ASN A 363 -5.76 18.69 -7.32
N ARG A 364 -6.24 17.45 -7.18
CA ARG A 364 -6.78 16.62 -8.27
C ARG A 364 -8.14 16.03 -7.87
N ALA A 365 -9.10 16.04 -8.78
CA ALA A 365 -10.38 15.36 -8.61
C ALA A 365 -10.89 14.84 -9.95
N GLY A 366 -11.45 13.63 -9.99
CA GLY A 366 -12.01 13.04 -11.21
C GLY A 366 -10.98 12.91 -12.34
N GLY A 367 -9.73 12.62 -12.00
CA GLY A 367 -8.62 12.50 -12.95
C GLY A 367 -8.02 13.81 -13.48
N ARG A 368 -8.57 14.98 -13.12
CA ARG A 368 -8.07 16.30 -13.57
C ARG A 368 -7.41 17.10 -12.44
N VAL A 369 -6.34 17.82 -12.76
CA VAL A 369 -5.72 18.80 -11.85
C VAL A 369 -6.59 20.06 -11.83
N LEU A 370 -6.86 20.59 -10.64
CA LEU A 370 -7.70 21.77 -10.44
C LEU A 370 -6.82 23.03 -10.44
N GLN A 371 -7.02 23.91 -11.42
CA GLN A 371 -6.14 25.07 -11.64
C GLN A 371 -6.84 26.40 -11.35
N SER A 372 -8.16 26.47 -11.54
CA SER A 372 -8.94 27.69 -11.40
C SER A 372 -9.98 27.61 -10.29
N SER A 373 -10.48 28.76 -9.82
CA SER A 373 -11.60 28.81 -8.88
C SER A 373 -12.87 28.17 -9.44
N GLY A 374 -13.06 28.18 -10.76
CA GLY A 374 -14.14 27.46 -11.44
C GLY A 374 -14.00 25.95 -11.30
N ASP A 375 -12.79 25.43 -11.43
CA ASP A 375 -12.50 23.99 -11.28
C ASP A 375 -12.83 23.49 -9.88
N TYR A 376 -12.43 24.25 -8.86
CA TYR A 376 -12.72 23.95 -7.46
C TYR A 376 -14.20 24.07 -7.12
N ARG A 377 -14.92 25.04 -7.71
CA ARG A 377 -16.38 25.16 -7.56
C ARG A 377 -17.09 23.90 -8.08
N MET A 378 -16.70 23.42 -9.25
CA MET A 378 -17.20 22.14 -9.79
C MET A 378 -16.79 20.94 -8.94
N ALA A 379 -15.68 21.03 -8.21
CA ALA A 379 -15.19 19.99 -7.30
C ALA A 379 -15.75 20.10 -5.86
N GLY A 380 -16.79 20.90 -5.64
CA GLY A 380 -17.52 20.99 -4.35
C GLY A 380 -17.11 22.14 -3.42
N LEU A 381 -16.20 23.03 -3.85
CA LEU A 381 -15.73 24.17 -3.06
C LEU A 381 -16.23 25.50 -3.67
N PRO A 382 -17.41 26.01 -3.24
CA PRO A 382 -18.04 27.16 -3.89
C PRO A 382 -17.30 28.49 -3.69
N SER A 383 -16.67 28.65 -2.52
CA SER A 383 -15.93 29.86 -2.12
C SER A 383 -14.53 29.45 -1.68
N VAL A 384 -13.52 29.70 -2.52
CA VAL A 384 -12.14 29.25 -2.31
C VAL A 384 -11.14 30.25 -2.89
N SER A 385 -10.08 30.51 -2.13
CA SER A 385 -8.89 31.23 -2.58
C SER A 385 -7.91 30.23 -3.18
N VAL A 386 -7.61 30.36 -4.48
CA VAL A 386 -6.74 29.43 -5.19
C VAL A 386 -5.33 29.99 -5.26
N VAL A 387 -4.36 29.22 -4.76
CA VAL A 387 -2.93 29.53 -4.88
C VAL A 387 -2.34 28.68 -6.01
N PRO A 388 -1.53 29.26 -6.93
CA PRO A 388 -0.83 28.51 -7.97
C PRO A 388 0.03 27.38 -7.39
N CYS A 389 0.23 26.28 -8.14
CA CYS A 389 0.97 25.10 -7.66
C CYS A 389 2.45 25.37 -7.35
N ASP A 390 3.05 26.32 -8.07
CA ASP A 390 4.41 26.83 -7.92
C ASP A 390 4.54 27.96 -6.89
N GLY A 391 3.40 28.52 -6.48
CA GLY A 391 3.34 29.56 -5.45
C GLY A 391 3.44 29.02 -4.04
N CYS A 392 3.56 29.93 -3.09
CA CYS A 392 3.45 29.62 -1.67
C CYS A 392 2.62 30.70 -0.97
N ALA A 393 1.91 30.31 0.08
CA ALA A 393 1.09 31.22 0.86
C ALA A 393 1.10 30.81 2.32
N ALA A 394 1.17 31.80 3.22
CA ALA A 394 1.11 31.58 4.67
C ALA A 394 -0.14 30.79 5.07
N ALA A 395 -1.30 31.10 4.46
CA ALA A 395 -2.58 30.43 4.73
C ALA A 395 -2.61 28.92 4.39
N LEU A 396 -1.60 28.42 3.67
CA LEU A 396 -1.45 27.00 3.38
C LEU A 396 -0.35 26.36 4.23
N ALA A 397 0.70 27.10 4.58
CA ALA A 397 1.92 26.56 5.18
C ALA A 397 2.06 26.82 6.69
N CYS A 398 1.43 27.87 7.21
CA CYS A 398 1.68 28.36 8.56
C CYS A 398 0.40 28.40 9.39
N PHE A 399 0.52 28.06 10.68
CA PHE A 399 -0.53 28.31 11.64
C PHE A 399 -0.53 29.79 12.07
N ASP A 400 -1.53 30.54 11.59
CA ASP A 400 -1.60 32.00 11.71
C ASP A 400 -1.37 32.53 13.14
N ALA A 401 -2.02 31.92 14.13
CA ALA A 401 -1.99 32.40 15.52
C ALA A 401 -0.57 32.41 16.13
N LEU A 402 0.33 31.52 15.68
CA LEU A 402 1.70 31.41 16.15
C LEU A 402 2.74 31.79 15.08
N THR A 403 2.31 32.39 13.98
CA THR A 403 3.21 32.88 12.93
C THR A 403 3.58 34.35 13.17
N ALA A 404 4.88 34.64 13.17
CA ALA A 404 5.42 36.00 13.32
C ALA A 404 5.56 36.70 11.96
N SER A 405 6.09 36.01 10.96
CA SER A 405 6.25 36.51 9.59
C SER A 405 6.30 35.35 8.60
N PHE A 406 6.03 35.65 7.32
CA PHE A 406 6.14 34.72 6.22
C PHE A 406 6.96 35.37 5.10
N THR A 407 8.16 34.84 4.85
CA THR A 407 9.12 35.35 3.87
C THR A 407 9.77 34.17 3.16
N ASP A 408 10.00 34.28 1.85
CA ASP A 408 10.64 33.23 1.04
C ASP A 408 10.03 31.83 1.23
N CYS A 409 8.69 31.76 1.35
CA CYS A 409 7.94 30.53 1.60
C CYS A 409 8.20 29.82 2.93
N VAL A 410 8.83 30.50 3.89
CA VAL A 410 9.15 29.97 5.22
C VAL A 410 8.38 30.74 6.29
N CYS A 411 7.80 29.99 7.25
CA CYS A 411 7.16 30.57 8.42
C CYS A 411 8.20 30.85 9.50
N SER A 412 8.23 32.08 10.02
CA SER A 412 8.94 32.40 11.27
C SER A 412 7.95 32.38 12.42
N CYS A 413 8.25 31.67 13.50
CA CYS A 413 7.29 31.42 14.58
C CYS A 413 7.39 32.44 15.72
N ARG A 414 6.24 32.78 16.31
CA ARG A 414 6.16 33.46 17.61
C ARG A 414 6.54 32.50 18.73
N ALA A 415 6.74 33.03 19.93
CA ALA A 415 6.95 32.22 21.11
C ALA A 415 5.80 31.21 21.28
N GLY A 416 6.14 29.94 21.51
CA GLY A 416 5.20 28.82 21.62
C GLY A 416 4.93 28.07 20.32
N GLY A 417 5.28 28.62 19.15
CA GLY A 417 5.24 27.89 17.88
C GLY A 417 6.47 27.01 17.68
N VAL A 418 6.26 25.78 17.20
CA VAL A 418 7.28 24.76 16.97
C VAL A 418 7.18 24.24 15.53
N GLY A 419 8.34 23.98 14.91
CA GLY A 419 8.44 23.42 13.56
C GLY A 419 8.17 24.43 12.43
N GLU A 420 8.29 23.96 11.19
CA GLU A 420 8.21 24.80 9.98
C GLU A 420 6.84 25.46 9.77
N ALA A 421 5.77 24.87 10.32
CA ALA A 421 4.41 25.38 10.22
C ALA A 421 3.98 26.18 11.47
N CYS A 422 4.88 26.44 12.43
CA CYS A 422 4.61 27.15 13.68
C CYS A 422 3.46 26.55 14.49
N LEU A 423 3.44 25.23 14.64
CA LEU A 423 2.38 24.53 15.35
C LEU A 423 2.57 24.61 16.87
N PRO A 424 1.50 24.51 17.67
CA PRO A 424 1.63 24.53 19.13
C PRO A 424 2.43 23.37 19.74
N PHE A 425 2.54 22.26 19.00
CA PHE A 425 3.24 21.04 19.41
C PHE A 425 4.14 20.55 18.28
N ASP A 426 5.22 19.88 18.64
CA ASP A 426 6.04 19.15 17.68
C ASP A 426 5.25 17.95 17.13
N VAL A 427 4.98 17.98 15.84
CA VAL A 427 4.23 16.95 15.14
C VAL A 427 4.95 16.56 13.84
N PRO A 428 4.87 15.29 13.42
CA PRO A 428 5.57 14.82 12.24
C PRO A 428 5.25 15.64 10.98
N LEU A 429 6.28 15.82 10.15
CA LEU A 429 6.19 16.42 8.82
C LEU A 429 5.78 15.37 7.78
N ALA A 430 5.17 15.83 6.68
CA ALA A 430 5.19 15.05 5.45
C ALA A 430 6.65 14.92 4.97
N ARG A 431 7.03 13.79 4.38
CA ARG A 431 8.37 13.63 3.78
C ARG A 431 8.54 14.63 2.62
N ALA A 432 9.16 15.77 2.91
CA ALA A 432 9.56 16.74 1.90
C ALA A 432 10.78 16.22 1.13
N GLY A 433 10.82 16.40 -0.19
CA GLY A 433 12.04 16.23 -0.96
C GLY A 433 12.43 17.52 -1.68
N GLY A 434 13.75 17.66 -1.83
CA GLY A 434 14.38 18.75 -2.57
C GLY A 434 14.64 18.35 -4.02
N ALA A 435 14.77 19.38 -4.87
CA ALA A 435 15.27 19.23 -6.22
C ALA A 435 16.78 18.93 -6.17
N GLN A 436 17.18 17.75 -6.66
CA GLN A 436 18.58 17.48 -6.96
C GLN A 436 18.69 17.12 -8.45
N ASP A 437 19.82 17.42 -9.07
CA ASP A 437 20.13 16.99 -10.43
C ASP A 437 20.14 15.45 -10.56
N CYS A 438 20.34 14.96 -11.78
CA CYS A 438 20.48 13.52 -12.01
C CYS A 438 21.62 12.96 -11.16
N VAL A 439 21.37 11.87 -10.44
CA VAL A 439 22.43 11.16 -9.72
C VAL A 439 23.34 10.55 -10.79
N SER A 440 24.57 11.05 -10.88
CA SER A 440 25.47 10.68 -11.97
C SER A 440 26.87 10.33 -11.51
N ALA A 441 27.49 9.35 -12.17
CA ALA A 441 28.88 8.94 -11.97
C ALA A 441 29.25 8.62 -10.50
N VAL A 442 28.35 7.93 -9.78
CA VAL A 442 28.55 7.52 -8.38
C VAL A 442 28.27 6.04 -8.17
N THR A 443 28.88 5.48 -7.13
CA THR A 443 28.59 4.13 -6.63
C THR A 443 27.71 4.23 -5.40
N LEU A 444 26.54 3.61 -5.44
CA LEU A 444 25.63 3.49 -4.29
C LEU A 444 25.88 2.15 -3.60
N THR A 445 26.20 2.21 -2.31
CA THR A 445 26.43 1.04 -1.43
C THR A 445 25.45 0.98 -0.26
N GLU A 446 24.44 1.85 -0.26
CA GLU A 446 23.39 1.90 0.76
C GLU A 446 22.00 1.88 0.11
N SER A 447 21.03 1.28 0.79
CA SER A 447 19.63 1.25 0.34
C SER A 447 18.99 2.62 0.47
N VAL A 448 18.23 3.05 -0.55
CA VAL A 448 17.58 4.36 -0.57
C VAL A 448 16.23 4.30 -1.27
N THR A 449 15.26 5.10 -0.80
CA THR A 449 13.98 5.31 -1.48
C THR A 449 13.98 6.70 -2.13
N VAL A 450 13.82 6.73 -3.44
CA VAL A 450 13.74 7.92 -4.27
C VAL A 450 12.27 8.20 -4.62
N GLY A 451 11.87 9.46 -4.46
CA GLY A 451 10.57 9.95 -4.87
C GLY A 451 10.31 11.33 -4.29
N GLY A 452 10.35 11.50 -2.97
CA GLY A 452 10.45 12.81 -2.28
C GLY A 452 9.60 13.97 -2.81
N GLY A 453 8.40 13.74 -3.36
CA GLY A 453 7.59 14.77 -4.01
C GLY A 453 8.18 15.32 -5.32
N ARG A 454 9.12 14.62 -5.95
CA ARG A 454 9.80 15.01 -7.19
C ARG A 454 9.12 14.36 -8.40
N ALA A 455 8.97 15.12 -9.48
CA ALA A 455 8.43 14.61 -10.75
C ALA A 455 9.40 13.70 -11.52
N THR A 456 10.70 13.75 -11.19
CA THR A 456 11.76 13.08 -11.93
C THR A 456 12.66 12.25 -10.99
N ALA A 457 13.07 11.06 -11.41
CA ALA A 457 14.10 10.25 -10.77
C ALA A 457 15.09 9.84 -11.87
N CYS A 458 16.34 10.26 -11.76
CA CYS A 458 17.34 10.07 -12.80
C CYS A 458 18.62 9.48 -12.23
N PHE A 459 19.08 8.39 -12.84
CA PHE A 459 20.36 7.76 -12.58
C PHE A 459 21.11 7.64 -13.91
N ASP A 460 22.30 8.21 -13.97
CA ASP A 460 23.16 8.18 -15.17
C ASP A 460 24.57 7.72 -14.82
N SER A 461 25.02 6.59 -15.36
CA SER A 461 26.33 6.02 -15.06
C SER A 461 26.52 5.73 -13.56
N VAL A 462 25.46 5.22 -12.92
CA VAL A 462 25.45 4.86 -11.49
C VAL A 462 25.71 3.37 -11.32
N VAL A 463 26.56 3.01 -10.36
CA VAL A 463 26.83 1.62 -9.98
C VAL A 463 26.11 1.30 -8.66
N PHE A 464 25.11 0.44 -8.69
CA PHE A 464 24.47 -0.11 -7.50
C PHE A 464 25.23 -1.36 -7.07
N SER A 465 25.88 -1.34 -5.91
CA SER A 465 26.80 -2.41 -5.50
C SER A 465 26.43 -3.03 -4.16
N GLY A 466 26.43 -4.36 -4.12
CA GLY A 466 26.18 -5.16 -2.92
C GLY A 466 24.70 -5.48 -2.72
N SER A 467 24.38 -6.05 -1.56
CA SER A 467 23.01 -6.48 -1.19
C SER A 467 22.14 -5.31 -0.76
N ILE A 468 22.01 -4.30 -1.62
CA ILE A 468 21.22 -3.08 -1.38
C ILE A 468 19.92 -3.10 -2.15
N THR A 469 18.95 -2.32 -1.68
CA THR A 469 17.69 -2.09 -2.39
C THR A 469 17.50 -0.60 -2.63
N VAL A 470 17.48 -0.20 -3.90
CA VAL A 470 17.09 1.13 -4.33
C VAL A 470 15.66 1.10 -4.81
N THR A 471 14.79 1.91 -4.21
CA THR A 471 13.36 1.94 -4.53
C THR A 471 12.99 3.28 -5.14
N VAL A 472 12.49 3.29 -6.37
CA VAL A 472 11.79 4.43 -6.96
C VAL A 472 10.30 4.21 -6.73
N ASP A 473 9.80 4.74 -5.60
CA ASP A 473 8.40 4.60 -5.24
C ASP A 473 7.60 5.69 -5.92
N LEU A 474 6.79 5.32 -6.92
CA LEU A 474 5.97 6.27 -7.66
C LEU A 474 4.97 6.96 -6.73
N ARG A 475 4.51 6.31 -5.65
CA ARG A 475 3.52 6.90 -4.70
C ARG A 475 4.02 8.19 -4.06
N VAL A 476 5.32 8.29 -3.84
CA VAL A 476 5.92 9.46 -3.17
C VAL A 476 6.58 10.40 -4.16
N MET A 477 6.36 10.23 -5.47
CA MET A 477 6.73 11.22 -6.49
C MET A 477 5.66 12.33 -6.62
N ASP A 478 5.94 13.36 -7.42
CA ASP A 478 5.00 14.48 -7.62
C ASP A 478 3.74 14.06 -8.40
N ALA A 479 2.66 13.77 -7.68
CA ALA A 479 1.36 13.41 -8.25
C ALA A 479 0.67 14.53 -9.05
N PHE A 480 1.19 15.76 -8.98
CA PHE A 480 0.64 16.93 -9.65
C PHE A 480 1.49 17.41 -10.84
N ALA A 481 2.62 16.75 -11.08
CA ALA A 481 3.40 16.95 -12.29
C ALA A 481 2.60 16.56 -13.54
N GLY A 482 3.02 17.10 -14.70
CA GLY A 482 2.47 16.68 -15.99
C GLY A 482 2.76 15.20 -16.31
N ALA A 483 3.92 14.70 -15.88
CA ALA A 483 4.38 13.32 -16.04
C ALA A 483 5.40 12.97 -14.95
N LEU A 484 5.52 11.68 -14.63
CA LEU A 484 6.61 11.15 -13.80
C LEU A 484 7.71 10.59 -14.69
N ASN A 485 8.93 11.10 -14.59
CA ASN A 485 10.05 10.60 -15.40
C ASN A 485 11.00 9.79 -14.54
N VAL A 486 11.12 8.49 -14.81
CA VAL A 486 12.13 7.63 -14.20
C VAL A 486 13.12 7.23 -15.28
N THR A 487 14.38 7.63 -15.13
CA THR A 487 15.41 7.42 -16.15
C THR A 487 16.61 6.69 -15.56
N LEU A 488 17.02 5.63 -16.23
CA LEU A 488 18.25 4.89 -15.99
C LEU A 488 19.05 4.82 -17.28
N ARG A 489 20.25 5.37 -17.25
CA ARG A 489 21.15 5.42 -18.40
C ARG A 489 22.52 4.92 -17.98
N HIS A 490 23.10 3.96 -18.70
CA HIS A 490 24.46 3.44 -18.40
C HIS A 490 24.64 2.93 -16.96
N CYS A 491 23.58 2.48 -16.30
CA CYS A 491 23.65 2.03 -14.92
C CYS A 491 24.14 0.58 -14.82
N VAL A 492 24.84 0.26 -13.74
CA VAL A 492 25.31 -1.10 -13.43
C VAL A 492 24.70 -1.59 -12.12
N LEU A 493 24.06 -2.74 -12.11
CA LEU A 493 23.61 -3.43 -10.89
C LEU A 493 24.55 -4.60 -10.63
N ALA A 494 25.25 -4.59 -9.50
CA ALA A 494 26.29 -5.56 -9.19
C ALA A 494 26.12 -6.17 -7.79
N GLY A 495 26.45 -7.46 -7.66
CA GLY A 495 26.61 -8.12 -6.36
C GLY A 495 25.31 -8.26 -5.55
N GLY A 496 24.19 -8.53 -6.22
CA GLY A 496 22.90 -8.72 -5.54
C GLY A 496 22.02 -7.48 -5.44
N ALA A 497 22.44 -6.34 -6.00
CA ALA A 497 21.71 -5.09 -5.89
C ALA A 497 20.32 -5.18 -6.54
N GLN A 498 19.31 -4.63 -5.87
CA GLN A 498 17.94 -4.61 -6.35
C GLN A 498 17.49 -3.18 -6.64
N LEU A 499 16.91 -2.96 -7.82
CA LEU A 499 16.24 -1.72 -8.17
C LEU A 499 14.74 -1.98 -8.29
N ARG A 500 13.93 -1.44 -7.38
CA ARG A 500 12.47 -1.59 -7.38
C ARG A 500 11.84 -0.30 -7.89
N ILE A 501 11.01 -0.36 -8.93
CA ILE A 501 10.27 0.79 -9.48
C ILE A 501 8.77 0.47 -9.43
N GLY A 502 7.95 1.43 -9.01
CA GLY A 502 6.49 1.29 -8.99
C GLY A 502 5.92 1.50 -7.59
N GLY A 503 5.07 0.57 -7.14
CA GLY A 503 4.50 0.57 -5.78
C GLY A 503 3.06 1.06 -5.69
N LEU A 504 2.42 1.38 -6.82
CA LEU A 504 1.03 1.86 -6.84
C LEU A 504 0.02 0.71 -6.81
N SER A 505 -1.06 0.90 -6.07
CA SER A 505 -2.28 0.11 -6.25
C SER A 505 -2.99 0.52 -7.56
N GLU A 506 -3.92 -0.29 -8.06
CA GLU A 506 -4.71 0.08 -9.26
C GLU A 506 -5.51 1.37 -9.05
N SER A 507 -6.05 1.59 -7.85
CA SER A 507 -6.82 2.80 -7.55
C SER A 507 -5.94 4.04 -7.46
N THR A 508 -4.78 3.93 -6.81
CA THR A 508 -3.80 5.03 -6.72
C THR A 508 -3.22 5.33 -8.11
N ALA A 509 -2.93 4.31 -8.93
CA ALA A 509 -2.42 4.48 -10.29
C ALA A 509 -3.36 5.30 -11.20
N ARG A 510 -4.68 5.24 -10.97
CA ARG A 510 -5.67 6.06 -11.70
C ARG A 510 -5.62 7.54 -11.37
N LEU A 511 -5.09 7.90 -10.20
CA LEU A 511 -4.92 9.29 -9.76
C LEU A 511 -3.58 9.87 -10.19
N MET A 512 -2.61 9.01 -10.50
CA MET A 512 -1.27 9.43 -10.83
C MET A 512 -1.16 9.97 -12.25
N PRO A 513 -0.27 10.96 -12.48
CA PRO A 513 0.10 11.35 -13.83
C PRO A 513 0.82 10.19 -14.51
N HIS A 514 0.78 10.16 -15.83
CA HIS A 514 1.44 9.13 -16.62
C HIS A 514 2.94 9.07 -16.29
N ALA A 515 3.49 7.87 -16.24
CA ALA A 515 4.90 7.64 -15.94
C ALA A 515 5.67 7.24 -17.20
N LEU A 516 6.84 7.83 -17.40
CA LEU A 516 7.82 7.48 -18.42
C LEU A 516 9.02 6.84 -17.73
N VAL A 517 9.07 5.51 -17.74
CA VAL A 517 10.15 4.71 -17.14
C VAL A 517 11.09 4.24 -18.25
N ASN A 518 12.21 4.91 -18.43
CA ASN A 518 13.19 4.63 -19.47
C ASN A 518 14.46 4.03 -18.88
N MET A 519 14.72 2.77 -19.17
CA MET A 519 15.92 2.02 -18.80
C MET A 519 16.70 1.71 -20.07
N THR A 520 17.85 2.34 -20.23
CA THR A 520 18.68 2.24 -21.43
C THR A 520 20.13 1.97 -21.07
N ASN A 521 20.78 1.06 -21.79
CA ASN A 521 22.17 0.66 -21.53
C ASN A 521 22.38 0.24 -20.07
N VAL A 522 21.44 -0.53 -19.50
CA VAL A 522 21.56 -1.07 -18.15
C VAL A 522 22.29 -2.40 -18.20
N THR A 523 23.33 -2.53 -17.38
CA THR A 523 24.08 -3.78 -17.24
C THR A 523 23.85 -4.34 -15.84
N SER A 524 23.49 -5.63 -15.74
CA SER A 524 23.35 -6.30 -14.45
C SER A 524 24.28 -7.50 -14.38
N VAL A 525 25.03 -7.61 -13.29
CA VAL A 525 25.88 -8.75 -12.91
C VAL A 525 25.44 -9.20 -11.51
N GLU A 526 24.53 -10.15 -11.46
CA GLU A 526 23.86 -10.61 -10.23
C GLU A 526 22.91 -9.59 -9.59
N GLY A 527 22.52 -8.54 -10.31
CA GLY A 527 21.50 -7.59 -9.88
C GLY A 527 20.11 -7.90 -10.44
N THR A 528 19.08 -7.33 -9.81
CA THR A 528 17.67 -7.55 -10.19
C THR A 528 16.94 -6.24 -10.35
N VAL A 529 16.28 -6.06 -11.50
CA VAL A 529 15.29 -4.98 -11.68
C VAL A 529 13.92 -5.52 -11.33
N VAL A 530 13.17 -4.81 -10.49
CA VAL A 530 11.83 -5.21 -10.05
C VAL A 530 10.85 -4.10 -10.43
N LEU A 531 9.87 -4.44 -11.26
CA LEU A 531 8.72 -3.57 -11.53
C LEU A 531 7.54 -4.12 -10.75
N HIS A 532 6.92 -3.29 -9.91
CA HIS A 532 5.86 -3.75 -9.03
C HIS A 532 4.65 -2.81 -8.96
N GLY A 533 3.47 -3.40 -8.83
CA GLY A 533 2.19 -2.68 -8.76
C GLY A 533 1.67 -2.20 -10.12
N ALA A 534 0.61 -1.39 -10.07
CA ALA A 534 -0.03 -0.86 -11.27
C ALA A 534 0.73 0.35 -11.84
N MET A 535 0.85 0.41 -13.15
CA MET A 535 1.37 1.62 -13.82
C MET A 535 0.25 2.66 -13.95
N PRO A 536 0.54 3.96 -13.79
CA PRO A 536 -0.43 5.01 -14.07
C PRO A 536 -1.00 4.92 -15.49
N LEU A 537 -2.17 5.50 -15.72
CA LEU A 537 -2.74 5.49 -17.07
C LEU A 537 -1.81 6.16 -18.08
N HIS A 538 -1.81 5.65 -19.31
CA HIS A 538 -1.05 6.24 -20.42
C HIS A 538 0.48 6.28 -20.20
N SER A 539 0.98 5.42 -19.31
CA SER A 539 2.40 5.30 -19.02
C SER A 539 3.18 4.58 -20.12
N SER A 540 4.49 4.74 -20.12
CA SER A 540 5.42 3.96 -20.94
C SER A 540 6.56 3.44 -20.07
N VAL A 541 6.86 2.15 -20.22
CA VAL A 541 8.01 1.47 -19.63
C VAL A 541 8.86 0.92 -20.76
N LEU A 542 10.07 1.44 -20.91
CA LEU A 542 11.04 1.04 -21.92
C LEU A 542 12.26 0.41 -21.23
N LEU A 543 12.61 -0.80 -21.62
CA LEU A 543 13.89 -1.44 -21.31
C LEU A 543 14.60 -1.74 -22.63
N ALA A 544 15.65 -0.99 -22.94
CA ALA A 544 16.34 -1.08 -24.22
C ALA A 544 17.86 -1.21 -24.08
N ASN A 545 18.49 -1.87 -25.06
CA ASN A 545 19.94 -1.95 -25.21
C ASN A 545 20.65 -2.43 -23.93
N SER A 546 20.03 -3.35 -23.18
CA SER A 546 20.46 -3.72 -21.83
C SER A 546 20.93 -5.17 -21.76
N THR A 547 21.93 -5.43 -20.90
CA THR A 547 22.50 -6.76 -20.67
C THR A 547 22.29 -7.16 -19.22
N LEU A 548 21.28 -7.99 -18.95
CA LEU A 548 20.91 -8.34 -17.58
C LEU A 548 21.27 -9.79 -17.28
N ARG A 549 22.22 -10.01 -16.39
CA ARG A 549 22.65 -11.34 -15.95
C ARG A 549 22.37 -11.55 -14.47
N ALA A 550 21.81 -12.70 -14.14
CA ALA A 550 21.65 -13.16 -12.76
C ALA A 550 21.80 -14.68 -12.67
N THR A 551 22.17 -15.17 -11.48
CA THR A 551 22.23 -16.59 -11.15
C THR A 551 21.45 -16.87 -9.88
N VAL A 552 21.04 -18.13 -9.70
CA VAL A 552 20.35 -18.58 -8.48
C VAL A 552 21.20 -18.37 -7.22
N GLY A 553 22.54 -18.38 -7.35
CA GLY A 553 23.47 -18.19 -6.24
C GLY A 553 23.82 -16.72 -5.95
N GLY A 554 23.87 -15.86 -6.97
CA GLY A 554 24.25 -14.45 -6.81
C GLY A 554 23.09 -13.50 -6.55
N SER A 555 21.92 -13.78 -7.12
CA SER A 555 20.70 -12.99 -6.88
C SER A 555 20.29 -12.98 -5.41
N GLN A 556 20.00 -11.80 -4.87
CA GLN A 556 19.47 -11.61 -3.51
C GLN A 556 17.94 -11.48 -3.48
N TYR A 557 17.27 -11.70 -4.63
CA TYR A 557 15.82 -11.64 -4.69
C TYR A 557 15.19 -12.81 -3.92
N VAL A 558 14.26 -12.51 -3.01
CA VAL A 558 13.46 -13.50 -2.29
C VAL A 558 11.99 -13.34 -2.70
N PRO A 559 11.35 -14.37 -3.27
CA PRO A 559 9.93 -14.35 -3.57
C PRO A 559 9.07 -14.05 -2.34
N THR A 560 7.98 -13.31 -2.57
CA THR A 560 7.01 -12.96 -1.53
C THR A 560 5.66 -13.65 -1.72
N THR A 561 5.53 -14.44 -2.78
CA THR A 561 4.33 -15.24 -3.04
C THR A 561 4.16 -16.34 -1.98
N PRO A 562 2.98 -16.45 -1.34
CA PRO A 562 2.72 -17.47 -0.32
C PRO A 562 3.01 -18.89 -0.81
N GLY A 563 3.76 -19.66 -0.01
CA GLY A 563 4.17 -21.03 -0.33
C GLY A 563 5.44 -21.14 -1.18
N TYR A 564 6.01 -20.01 -1.59
CA TYR A 564 7.24 -19.93 -2.39
C TYR A 564 8.34 -19.10 -1.69
N GLU A 565 8.17 -18.73 -0.42
CA GLU A 565 9.14 -17.92 0.34
C GLU A 565 10.51 -18.61 0.45
N GLY A 566 10.53 -19.96 0.42
CA GLY A 566 11.74 -20.77 0.42
C GLY A 566 12.32 -21.02 -0.98
N SER A 567 11.65 -20.64 -2.07
CA SER A 567 12.14 -20.91 -3.42
C SER A 567 13.23 -19.91 -3.81
N ARG A 568 14.37 -20.45 -4.26
CA ARG A 568 15.51 -19.65 -4.72
C ARG A 568 15.48 -19.56 -6.24
N HIS A 569 15.27 -18.36 -6.75
CA HIS A 569 15.33 -18.04 -8.17
C HIS A 569 16.44 -17.00 -8.41
N GLY A 570 17.02 -17.01 -9.60
CA GLY A 570 18.02 -16.03 -10.03
C GLY A 570 17.51 -15.01 -11.06
N PRO A 571 16.45 -14.22 -10.78
CA PRO A 571 15.86 -13.36 -11.80
C PRO A 571 16.70 -12.12 -12.09
N ALA A 572 16.80 -11.81 -13.39
CA ALA A 572 17.36 -10.56 -13.87
C ALA A 572 16.30 -9.44 -13.88
N LEU A 573 15.05 -9.81 -14.20
CA LEU A 573 13.87 -8.95 -14.14
C LEU A 573 12.76 -9.63 -13.35
N VAL A 574 12.08 -8.87 -12.50
CA VAL A 574 10.89 -9.31 -11.78
C VAL A 574 9.71 -8.40 -12.11
N LEU A 575 8.57 -9.00 -12.43
CA LEU A 575 7.29 -8.32 -12.62
C LEU A 575 6.34 -8.76 -11.50
N ASP A 576 6.10 -7.87 -10.55
CA ASP A 576 5.45 -8.20 -9.29
C ASP A 576 4.10 -7.47 -9.15
N GLY A 577 3.01 -8.16 -9.48
CA GLY A 577 1.66 -7.59 -9.48
C GLY A 577 1.48 -6.51 -10.54
N VAL A 578 2.24 -6.58 -11.65
CA VAL A 578 2.23 -5.55 -12.69
C VAL A 578 0.87 -5.51 -13.38
N ARG A 579 0.25 -4.32 -13.38
CA ARG A 579 -0.98 -4.01 -14.11
C ARG A 579 -0.73 -2.84 -15.05
N LEU A 580 -0.80 -3.12 -16.35
CA LEU A 580 -0.71 -2.12 -17.41
C LEU A 580 -2.12 -1.59 -17.69
N LEU A 581 -2.32 -0.29 -17.51
CA LEU A 581 -3.59 0.40 -17.71
C LEU A 581 -3.39 1.45 -18.81
N SER A 582 -3.82 1.16 -20.04
CA SER A 582 -3.44 1.95 -21.23
C SER A 582 -1.95 2.24 -21.30
N THR A 583 -1.12 1.29 -20.85
CA THR A 583 0.33 1.45 -20.66
C THR A 583 1.09 0.66 -21.72
N ARG A 584 2.20 1.20 -22.18
CA ARG A 584 3.12 0.55 -23.13
C ARG A 584 4.35 0.03 -22.40
N PHE A 585 4.47 -1.29 -22.26
CA PHE A 585 5.69 -1.95 -21.81
C PHE A 585 6.44 -2.49 -23.02
N VAL A 586 7.67 -2.03 -23.23
CA VAL A 586 8.51 -2.42 -24.35
C VAL A 586 9.88 -2.83 -23.83
N MET A 587 10.22 -4.09 -24.01
CA MET A 587 11.59 -4.59 -23.88
C MET A 587 12.14 -4.82 -25.29
N THR A 588 13.24 -4.15 -25.63
CA THR A 588 13.82 -4.29 -26.97
C THR A 588 15.35 -4.35 -26.97
N ARG A 589 15.93 -5.03 -27.95
CA ARG A 589 17.40 -5.07 -28.17
C ARG A 589 18.19 -5.41 -26.91
N SER A 590 17.68 -6.32 -26.09
CA SER A 590 18.23 -6.61 -24.76
C SER A 590 18.52 -8.09 -24.60
N THR A 591 19.57 -8.40 -23.85
CA THR A 591 20.02 -9.76 -23.56
C THR A 591 19.78 -10.07 -22.09
N LEU A 592 19.06 -11.16 -21.80
CA LEU A 592 18.82 -11.64 -20.43
C LEU A 592 19.45 -13.02 -20.27
N VAL A 593 20.32 -13.17 -19.27
CA VAL A 593 21.04 -14.43 -18.99
C VAL A 593 20.76 -14.89 -17.56
N CYS A 594 20.34 -16.15 -17.41
CA CYS A 594 19.96 -16.75 -16.14
C CYS A 594 20.65 -18.11 -15.92
N GLY A 595 21.55 -18.19 -14.93
CA GLY A 595 22.26 -19.42 -14.56
C GLY A 595 21.74 -20.12 -13.29
N GLY A 596 21.70 -21.46 -13.28
CA GLY A 596 21.35 -22.27 -12.10
C GLY A 596 20.11 -23.16 -12.28
N GLY A 597 19.94 -24.18 -11.43
CA GLY A 597 18.94 -25.25 -11.64
C GLY A 597 17.48 -24.79 -11.67
N LEU A 598 17.12 -23.74 -10.92
CA LEU A 598 15.77 -23.17 -10.87
C LEU A 598 15.70 -21.75 -11.46
N CYS A 599 16.59 -21.45 -12.41
CA CYS A 599 16.71 -20.10 -12.94
C CYS A 599 15.51 -19.71 -13.81
N ALA A 600 14.96 -18.51 -13.54
CA ALA A 600 13.94 -17.84 -14.34
C ALA A 600 14.44 -16.45 -14.70
N ALA A 601 14.69 -16.16 -15.98
CA ALA A 601 15.26 -14.86 -16.39
C ALA A 601 14.32 -13.70 -16.04
N ILE A 602 13.03 -13.91 -16.26
CA ILE A 602 11.93 -13.04 -15.87
C ILE A 602 11.05 -13.82 -14.88
N LEU A 603 10.95 -13.34 -13.64
CA LEU A 603 10.07 -13.90 -12.63
C LEU A 603 8.80 -13.07 -12.52
N VAL A 604 7.64 -13.71 -12.41
CA VAL A 604 6.35 -13.03 -12.24
C VAL A 604 5.72 -13.44 -10.91
N GLU A 605 5.37 -12.45 -10.10
CA GLU A 605 4.63 -12.63 -8.85
C GLU A 605 3.30 -11.89 -8.92
N ARG A 606 2.28 -12.32 -8.16
CA ARG A 606 0.96 -11.66 -8.07
C ARG A 606 0.26 -11.35 -9.41
N GLY A 607 0.62 -12.09 -10.46
CA GLY A 607 0.07 -12.00 -11.82
C GLY A 607 0.59 -10.83 -12.66
N LEU A 608 0.48 -10.98 -13.98
CA LEU A 608 0.79 -9.97 -14.98
C LEU A 608 -0.49 -9.65 -15.77
N GLY A 609 -0.88 -8.38 -15.82
CA GLY A 609 -2.12 -7.96 -16.47
C GLY A 609 -1.91 -6.81 -17.44
N ALA A 610 -2.46 -6.92 -18.64
CA ALA A 610 -2.59 -5.82 -19.60
C ALA A 610 -4.08 -5.54 -19.86
N ASN A 611 -4.50 -4.30 -19.63
CA ASN A 611 -5.90 -3.89 -19.82
C ASN A 611 -6.00 -2.48 -20.43
N LEU A 612 -7.18 -2.12 -20.96
CA LEU A 612 -7.48 -0.81 -21.53
C LEU A 612 -6.54 -0.43 -22.70
N PHE A 613 -6.46 -1.26 -23.74
CA PHE A 613 -5.58 -1.06 -24.89
C PHE A 613 -4.09 -0.97 -24.52
N SER A 614 -3.66 -1.75 -23.52
CA SER A 614 -2.26 -1.83 -23.10
C SER A 614 -1.44 -2.72 -24.03
N VAL A 615 -0.14 -2.53 -23.98
CA VAL A 615 0.80 -3.21 -24.86
C VAL A 615 1.96 -3.76 -24.04
N PHE A 616 2.27 -5.05 -24.19
CA PHE A 616 3.47 -5.68 -23.66
C PHE A 616 4.25 -6.30 -24.83
N TYR A 617 5.43 -5.75 -25.13
CA TYR A 617 6.28 -6.20 -26.25
C TYR A 617 7.65 -6.66 -25.75
N MET A 618 8.08 -7.82 -26.24
CA MET A 618 9.48 -8.24 -26.26
C MET A 618 9.92 -8.34 -27.73
N ASP A 619 10.84 -7.48 -28.16
CA ASP A 619 11.25 -7.37 -29.56
C ASP A 619 12.77 -7.35 -29.69
N ASN A 620 13.35 -8.17 -30.58
CA ASN A 620 14.81 -8.25 -30.72
C ASN A 620 15.52 -8.60 -29.39
N CYS A 621 14.90 -9.45 -28.56
CA CYS A 621 15.45 -9.88 -27.28
C CYS A 621 16.12 -11.26 -27.40
N VAL A 622 17.27 -11.41 -26.76
CA VAL A 622 17.96 -12.70 -26.60
C VAL A 622 17.85 -13.13 -25.15
N VAL A 623 17.16 -14.24 -24.88
CA VAL A 623 16.97 -14.74 -23.51
C VAL A 623 17.55 -16.13 -23.38
N MET A 624 18.59 -16.26 -22.55
CA MET A 624 19.26 -17.52 -22.27
C MET A 624 19.05 -17.87 -20.81
N SER A 625 18.35 -18.96 -20.54
CA SER A 625 18.14 -19.46 -19.19
C SER A 625 18.38 -20.95 -19.14
N ARG A 626 18.85 -21.45 -18.00
CA ARG A 626 19.00 -22.90 -17.82
C ARG A 626 17.65 -23.64 -17.78
N THR A 627 16.61 -23.00 -17.24
CA THR A 627 15.33 -23.68 -16.94
C THR A 627 14.11 -22.93 -17.46
N HIS A 628 13.90 -21.68 -17.05
CA HIS A 628 12.71 -20.89 -17.42
C HIS A 628 13.10 -19.52 -17.99
N VAL A 629 12.38 -19.05 -19.01
CA VAL A 629 12.52 -17.68 -19.52
C VAL A 629 11.60 -16.77 -18.70
N ILE A 630 10.29 -17.00 -18.77
CA ILE A 630 9.27 -16.34 -17.95
C ILE A 630 8.65 -17.39 -17.03
N TYR A 631 8.75 -17.20 -15.72
CA TYR A 631 8.17 -18.12 -14.73
C TYR A 631 7.29 -17.37 -13.74
N ALA A 632 6.00 -17.71 -13.69
CA ALA A 632 5.05 -17.08 -12.79
C ALA A 632 4.77 -17.96 -11.56
N LEU A 633 5.00 -17.42 -10.36
CA LEU A 633 4.75 -18.11 -9.09
C LEU A 633 3.26 -18.06 -8.77
N ALA A 634 2.54 -19.17 -8.98
CA ALA A 634 1.10 -19.28 -8.76
C ALA A 634 0.30 -18.08 -9.33
N SER A 635 0.77 -17.55 -10.45
CA SER A 635 0.38 -16.24 -10.98
C SER A 635 -0.22 -16.39 -12.37
N ASP A 636 -1.19 -15.53 -12.68
CA ASP A 636 -1.94 -15.57 -13.94
C ASP A 636 -1.46 -14.50 -14.92
N LEU A 637 -1.59 -14.80 -16.22
CA LEU A 637 -1.46 -13.83 -17.30
C LEU A 637 -2.87 -13.44 -17.76
N ARG A 638 -3.19 -12.15 -17.71
CA ARG A 638 -4.47 -11.62 -18.21
C ARG A 638 -4.22 -10.53 -19.25
N VAL A 639 -4.70 -10.75 -20.47
CA VAL A 639 -4.67 -9.77 -21.56
C VAL A 639 -6.12 -9.43 -21.91
N GLY A 640 -6.56 -8.23 -21.55
CA GLY A 640 -7.96 -7.81 -21.60
C GLY A 640 -8.19 -6.45 -22.25
N GLY A 641 -9.42 -6.16 -22.62
CA GLY A 641 -9.86 -4.81 -23.03
C GLY A 641 -9.10 -4.24 -24.23
N GLY A 642 -8.97 -5.02 -25.31
CA GLY A 642 -8.27 -4.61 -26.54
C GLY A 642 -6.75 -4.52 -26.40
N SER A 643 -6.15 -5.24 -25.46
CA SER A 643 -4.70 -5.20 -25.19
C SER A 643 -3.93 -6.20 -26.05
N VAL A 644 -2.61 -6.00 -26.15
CA VAL A 644 -1.70 -6.85 -26.94
C VAL A 644 -0.54 -7.32 -26.07
N PHE A 645 -0.29 -8.63 -26.08
CA PHE A 645 0.94 -9.25 -25.59
C PHE A 645 1.68 -9.86 -26.77
N SER A 646 2.89 -9.37 -27.06
CA SER A 646 3.67 -9.73 -28.24
C SER A 646 5.09 -10.13 -27.87
N ILE A 647 5.51 -11.30 -28.34
CA ILE A 647 6.92 -11.69 -28.41
C ILE A 647 7.28 -11.79 -29.88
N GLN A 648 8.26 -11.01 -30.32
CA GLN A 648 8.63 -10.96 -31.72
C GLN A 648 10.13 -10.78 -31.94
N ASN A 649 10.62 -11.21 -33.10
CA ASN A 649 12.02 -11.07 -33.52
C ASN A 649 13.03 -11.53 -32.45
N SER A 650 12.65 -12.50 -31.62
CA SER A 650 13.39 -12.84 -30.40
C SER A 650 14.00 -14.24 -30.50
N SER A 651 15.08 -14.47 -29.74
CA SER A 651 15.70 -15.79 -29.63
C SER A 651 15.76 -16.24 -28.18
N TRP A 652 15.13 -17.38 -27.89
CA TRP A 652 15.08 -17.93 -26.53
C TRP A 652 15.79 -19.28 -26.47
N SER A 653 16.57 -19.49 -25.41
CA SER A 653 17.17 -20.77 -25.08
C SER A 653 16.83 -21.16 -23.64
N ALA A 654 16.23 -22.34 -23.47
CA ALA A 654 15.93 -22.96 -22.18
C ALA A 654 15.98 -24.50 -22.31
N PRO A 655 17.19 -25.10 -22.33
CA PRO A 655 17.39 -26.48 -22.78
C PRO A 655 17.10 -27.55 -21.71
N SER A 656 16.43 -27.21 -20.61
CA SER A 656 16.16 -28.17 -19.53
C SER A 656 15.47 -29.43 -20.05
N ARG A 657 16.07 -30.60 -19.76
CA ARG A 657 15.51 -31.92 -20.12
C ARG A 657 14.55 -32.46 -19.06
N GLU A 658 14.29 -31.69 -18.03
CA GLU A 658 13.38 -32.10 -16.97
C GLU A 658 11.93 -32.01 -17.43
N TYR A 659 11.13 -32.96 -16.96
CA TYR A 659 9.70 -32.97 -17.20
C TYR A 659 9.03 -31.76 -16.54
N TYR A 660 8.02 -31.19 -17.18
CA TYR A 660 7.29 -29.99 -16.72
C TYR A 660 8.11 -28.70 -16.57
N LYS A 661 9.27 -28.59 -17.23
CA LYS A 661 10.05 -27.33 -17.27
C LYS A 661 9.86 -26.60 -18.59
N GLY A 662 8.87 -25.70 -18.64
CA GLY A 662 8.58 -24.84 -19.79
C GLY A 662 9.32 -23.51 -19.77
N ALA A 663 9.43 -22.85 -20.93
CA ALA A 663 10.09 -21.55 -21.03
C ALA A 663 9.22 -20.39 -20.55
N PHE A 664 7.91 -20.42 -20.82
CA PHE A 664 6.93 -19.39 -20.51
C PHE A 664 5.81 -20.05 -19.70
N VAL A 665 5.83 -19.88 -18.37
CA VAL A 665 4.97 -20.64 -17.45
C VAL A 665 4.10 -19.71 -16.64
N PHE A 666 2.78 -19.93 -16.67
CA PHE A 666 1.79 -19.27 -15.83
C PHE A 666 0.85 -20.30 -15.21
N ARG A 667 0.11 -19.93 -14.17
CA ARG A 667 -0.97 -20.77 -13.63
C ARG A 667 -2.14 -20.77 -14.62
N ASP A 668 -2.76 -19.62 -14.85
CA ASP A 668 -3.81 -19.45 -15.84
C ASP A 668 -3.43 -18.39 -16.88
N VAL A 669 -3.75 -18.64 -18.16
CA VAL A 669 -3.60 -17.67 -19.25
C VAL A 669 -4.98 -17.34 -19.80
N ALA A 670 -5.35 -16.06 -19.77
CA ALA A 670 -6.62 -15.56 -20.27
C ALA A 670 -6.43 -14.38 -21.22
N VAL A 671 -6.98 -14.51 -22.43
CA VAL A 671 -7.01 -13.47 -23.46
C VAL A 671 -8.48 -13.15 -23.76
N ALA A 672 -8.93 -11.95 -23.41
CA ALA A 672 -10.36 -11.59 -23.42
C ALA A 672 -10.60 -10.16 -23.91
N GLY A 673 -11.86 -9.81 -24.17
CA GLY A 673 -12.28 -8.48 -24.59
C GLY A 673 -11.62 -7.98 -25.87
N GLY A 674 -11.57 -8.81 -26.92
CA GLY A 674 -10.96 -8.46 -28.21
C GLY A 674 -9.46 -8.20 -28.13
N SER A 675 -8.73 -8.98 -27.33
CA SER A 675 -7.29 -8.83 -27.11
C SER A 675 -6.47 -9.83 -27.94
N VAL A 676 -5.15 -9.62 -28.01
CA VAL A 676 -4.25 -10.46 -28.80
C VAL A 676 -3.07 -10.96 -27.97
N LEU A 677 -2.79 -12.26 -28.06
CA LEU A 677 -1.55 -12.87 -27.62
C LEU A 677 -0.82 -13.44 -28.84
N GLN A 678 0.36 -12.92 -29.17
CA GLN A 678 1.09 -13.32 -30.38
C GLN A 678 2.56 -13.64 -30.12
N ILE A 679 3.05 -14.64 -30.86
CA ILE A 679 4.44 -15.05 -30.93
C ILE A 679 4.84 -15.05 -32.40
N VAL A 680 5.75 -14.17 -32.79
CA VAL A 680 6.01 -13.84 -34.20
C VAL A 680 7.50 -13.84 -34.53
N SER A 681 7.91 -14.38 -35.69
CA SER A 681 9.28 -14.20 -36.23
C SER A 681 10.41 -14.55 -35.24
N SER A 682 10.20 -15.55 -34.38
CA SER A 682 11.10 -15.87 -33.26
C SER A 682 11.66 -17.29 -33.34
N THR A 683 12.85 -17.49 -32.76
CA THR A 683 13.54 -18.79 -32.73
C THR A 683 13.66 -19.31 -31.30
N PHE A 684 13.09 -20.48 -31.04
CA PHE A 684 13.03 -21.08 -29.71
C PHE A 684 13.86 -22.37 -29.66
N ARG A 685 14.85 -22.44 -28.78
CA ARG A 685 15.66 -23.63 -28.49
C ARG A 685 15.41 -24.11 -27.07
N LEU A 686 14.38 -24.92 -26.89
CA LEU A 686 13.81 -25.24 -25.59
C LEU A 686 13.86 -26.73 -25.29
N GLY A 687 13.54 -27.05 -24.05
CA GLY A 687 13.35 -28.41 -23.55
C GLY A 687 11.93 -28.91 -23.77
N PHE A 688 11.13 -28.84 -22.71
CA PHE A 688 9.82 -29.49 -22.62
C PHE A 688 8.71 -28.73 -23.36
N ALA A 689 8.51 -27.45 -23.03
CA ALA A 689 7.43 -26.65 -23.61
C ALA A 689 7.80 -25.17 -23.82
N MET A 690 7.20 -24.50 -24.81
CA MET A 690 7.30 -23.04 -24.96
C MET A 690 6.38 -22.36 -23.95
N LEU A 691 5.07 -22.49 -24.08
CA LEU A 691 4.05 -22.00 -23.15
C LEU A 691 3.52 -23.15 -22.30
N MET A 692 3.47 -22.96 -20.98
CA MET A 692 2.81 -23.88 -20.05
C MET A 692 1.78 -23.14 -19.19
N ALA A 693 0.59 -23.73 -19.07
CA ALA A 693 -0.45 -23.25 -18.17
C ALA A 693 -1.28 -24.39 -17.59
N THR A 694 -1.94 -24.15 -16.46
CA THR A 694 -3.03 -25.01 -15.97
C THR A 694 -4.26 -24.87 -16.86
N THR A 695 -4.60 -23.63 -17.26
CA THR A 695 -5.68 -23.34 -18.21
C THR A 695 -5.27 -22.27 -19.23
N LEU A 696 -5.82 -22.37 -20.44
CA LEU A 696 -5.67 -21.40 -21.52
C LEU A 696 -7.07 -21.04 -22.05
N THR A 697 -7.46 -19.78 -21.88
CA THR A 697 -8.77 -19.29 -22.28
C THR A 697 -8.65 -18.11 -23.23
N VAL A 698 -9.39 -18.17 -24.34
CA VAL A 698 -9.46 -17.11 -25.35
C VAL A 698 -10.93 -16.81 -25.64
N THR A 699 -11.39 -15.62 -25.27
CA THR A 699 -12.83 -15.25 -25.28
C THR A 699 -13.09 -13.87 -25.89
N ASP A 700 -14.37 -13.56 -26.14
CA ASP A 700 -14.84 -12.27 -26.63
C ASP A 700 -14.15 -11.78 -27.91
N GLY A 701 -14.04 -12.65 -28.92
CA GLY A 701 -13.40 -12.32 -30.20
C GLY A 701 -11.89 -12.03 -30.10
N SER A 702 -11.21 -12.60 -29.11
CA SER A 702 -9.76 -12.47 -28.94
C SER A 702 -8.98 -13.40 -29.88
N TRP A 703 -7.68 -13.15 -30.03
CA TRP A 703 -6.84 -13.82 -31.03
C TRP A 703 -5.54 -14.35 -30.42
N LEU A 704 -5.27 -15.64 -30.62
CA LEU A 704 -4.00 -16.29 -30.31
C LEU A 704 -3.23 -16.57 -31.60
N VAL A 705 -1.97 -16.15 -31.71
CA VAL A 705 -1.20 -16.23 -32.96
C VAL A 705 0.19 -16.80 -32.73
N HIS A 706 0.54 -17.80 -33.54
CA HIS A 706 1.92 -18.28 -33.69
C HIS A 706 2.28 -18.17 -35.16
N ARG A 707 3.22 -17.27 -35.49
CA ARG A 707 3.55 -16.93 -36.86
C ARG A 707 5.05 -16.84 -37.13
N ASP A 708 5.52 -17.41 -38.25
CA ASP A 708 6.90 -17.25 -38.74
C ASP A 708 7.97 -17.69 -37.70
N ASN A 709 7.68 -18.69 -36.86
CA ASN A 709 8.59 -19.13 -35.79
C ASN A 709 9.33 -20.42 -36.12
N ALA A 710 10.52 -20.58 -35.55
CA ALA A 710 11.25 -21.84 -35.51
C ALA A 710 11.23 -22.41 -34.09
N PHE A 711 10.36 -23.39 -33.85
CA PHE A 711 10.21 -24.07 -32.56
C PHE A 711 11.07 -25.33 -32.50
N ARG A 712 12.05 -25.36 -31.58
CA ARG A 712 12.77 -26.57 -31.16
C ARG A 712 12.36 -26.91 -29.73
N THR A 713 11.31 -27.70 -29.59
CA THR A 713 10.68 -28.04 -28.30
C THR A 713 9.79 -29.27 -28.47
N ALA A 714 9.48 -30.00 -27.39
CA ALA A 714 8.51 -31.09 -27.48
C ALA A 714 7.09 -30.57 -27.70
N TYR A 715 6.69 -29.55 -26.93
CA TYR A 715 5.38 -28.90 -27.05
C TYR A 715 5.52 -27.39 -27.22
N VAL A 716 4.70 -26.76 -28.06
CA VAL A 716 4.62 -25.28 -28.10
C VAL A 716 3.67 -24.78 -27.02
N VAL A 717 2.50 -25.38 -26.88
CA VAL A 717 1.52 -25.07 -25.85
C VAL A 717 1.24 -26.35 -25.05
N TYR A 718 1.53 -26.33 -23.75
CA TYR A 718 1.23 -27.44 -22.86
C TYR A 718 0.24 -27.00 -21.79
N VAL A 719 -0.96 -27.57 -21.80
CA VAL A 719 -2.00 -27.28 -20.81
C VAL A 719 -2.19 -28.47 -19.89
N VAL A 720 -1.96 -28.28 -18.59
CA VAL A 720 -1.95 -29.37 -17.59
C VAL A 720 -3.33 -29.98 -17.45
N ASN A 721 -4.38 -29.16 -17.41
CA ASN A 721 -5.74 -29.65 -17.32
C ASN A 721 -6.21 -30.14 -18.70
N GLY A 722 -6.63 -31.40 -18.79
CA GLY A 722 -7.09 -32.00 -20.04
C GLY A 722 -8.29 -31.30 -20.69
N ASN A 723 -9.11 -30.58 -19.91
CA ASN A 723 -10.18 -29.71 -20.43
C ASN A 723 -9.89 -28.20 -20.26
N GLY A 724 -8.62 -27.84 -20.05
CA GLY A 724 -8.21 -26.49 -19.68
C GLY A 724 -8.09 -25.51 -20.85
N VAL A 725 -8.26 -25.96 -22.09
CA VAL A 725 -8.18 -25.10 -23.28
C VAL A 725 -9.59 -24.75 -23.74
N ALA A 726 -9.96 -23.47 -23.69
CA ALA A 726 -11.28 -23.01 -24.08
C ALA A 726 -11.23 -21.77 -25.00
N PHE A 727 -11.84 -21.91 -26.17
CA PHE A 727 -12.11 -20.83 -27.11
C PHE A 727 -13.61 -20.57 -27.16
N ARG A 728 -14.03 -19.32 -26.92
CA ARG A 728 -15.43 -18.89 -26.93
C ARG A 728 -15.65 -17.63 -27.77
N ASP A 729 -16.90 -17.33 -28.09
CA ASP A 729 -17.33 -16.04 -28.66
C ASP A 729 -16.59 -15.65 -29.94
N ARG A 730 -16.43 -16.61 -30.85
CA ARG A 730 -15.71 -16.46 -32.14
C ARG A 730 -14.24 -16.05 -31.98
N SER A 731 -13.60 -16.44 -30.88
CA SER A 731 -12.16 -16.29 -30.71
C SER A 731 -11.39 -17.24 -31.61
N VAL A 732 -10.24 -16.80 -32.09
CA VAL A 732 -9.47 -17.47 -33.16
C VAL A 732 -8.09 -17.86 -32.67
N TRP A 733 -7.60 -19.00 -33.15
CA TRP A 733 -6.21 -19.41 -33.04
C TRP A 733 -5.59 -19.60 -34.43
N SER A 734 -4.55 -18.83 -34.74
CA SER A 734 -3.83 -18.92 -36.01
C SER A 734 -2.43 -19.51 -35.82
N ILE A 735 -2.12 -20.56 -36.59
CA ILE A 735 -0.83 -21.26 -36.62
C ILE A 735 -0.29 -21.14 -38.05
N LEU A 736 0.66 -20.23 -38.29
CA LEU A 736 1.05 -19.79 -39.63
C LEU A 736 2.57 -19.87 -39.85
N HIS A 737 3.05 -20.50 -40.91
CA HIS A 737 4.45 -20.43 -41.36
C HIS A 737 5.49 -20.81 -40.27
N ASN A 738 5.14 -21.73 -39.35
CA ASN A 738 6.05 -22.17 -38.31
C ASN A 738 6.77 -23.47 -38.71
N ASN A 739 7.99 -23.63 -38.19
CA ASN A 739 8.77 -24.85 -38.31
C ASN A 739 8.93 -25.51 -36.93
N PHE A 740 8.46 -26.75 -36.81
CA PHE A 740 8.48 -27.56 -35.59
C PHE A 740 9.55 -28.66 -35.69
N THR A 741 10.54 -28.61 -34.81
CA THR A 741 11.62 -29.63 -34.74
C THR A 741 11.91 -30.02 -33.30
N TYR A 742 12.72 -31.06 -33.14
CA TYR A 742 13.04 -31.62 -31.83
C TYR A 742 13.79 -30.63 -30.93
N GLY A 743 13.28 -30.49 -29.71
CA GLY A 743 13.95 -29.76 -28.64
C GLY A 743 14.96 -30.62 -27.88
N SER A 744 15.46 -30.08 -26.77
CA SER A 744 16.43 -30.79 -25.93
C SER A 744 15.82 -31.93 -25.09
N TYR A 745 14.50 -31.89 -24.86
CA TYR A 745 13.78 -32.87 -24.03
C TYR A 745 13.49 -34.18 -24.77
N SER A 746 13.03 -34.11 -26.03
CA SER A 746 12.59 -35.27 -26.80
C SER A 746 13.10 -35.20 -28.22
N SER A 747 13.64 -36.32 -28.70
CA SER A 747 14.03 -36.54 -30.09
C SER A 747 12.91 -37.16 -30.94
N THR A 748 11.72 -37.37 -30.38
CA THR A 748 10.59 -38.02 -31.05
C THR A 748 9.32 -37.18 -31.04
N ILE A 749 9.21 -36.22 -30.13
CA ILE A 749 8.04 -35.35 -29.98
C ILE A 749 8.42 -33.95 -30.43
N ALA A 750 7.66 -33.43 -31.38
CA ALA A 750 7.64 -32.03 -31.78
C ALA A 750 6.20 -31.75 -32.22
N SER A 751 5.41 -31.13 -31.34
CA SER A 751 3.96 -30.95 -31.50
C SER A 751 3.53 -29.55 -31.05
N MET A 752 2.40 -29.08 -31.57
CA MET A 752 1.83 -27.81 -31.12
C MET A 752 1.28 -27.93 -29.71
N THR A 753 0.53 -29.01 -29.42
CA THR A 753 -0.11 -29.22 -28.11
C THR A 753 0.15 -30.59 -27.50
N ASN A 754 -0.04 -30.71 -26.18
CA ASN A 754 -0.26 -31.99 -25.52
C ASN A 754 -1.70 -32.48 -25.76
N LYS A 755 -2.12 -33.63 -25.21
CA LYS A 755 -3.51 -34.09 -25.35
C LYS A 755 -4.46 -33.20 -24.54
N TRP A 756 -5.53 -32.72 -25.18
CA TRP A 756 -6.58 -31.92 -24.55
C TRP A 756 -7.93 -32.18 -25.24
N SER A 757 -9.01 -31.71 -24.64
CA SER A 757 -10.35 -31.72 -25.21
C SER A 757 -11.08 -30.44 -24.82
N PRO A 758 -11.70 -29.71 -25.75
CA PRO A 758 -12.42 -28.49 -25.42
C PRO A 758 -13.60 -28.79 -24.48
N PRO A 759 -13.92 -27.90 -23.51
CA PRO A 759 -15.18 -27.95 -22.79
C PRO A 759 -16.39 -27.95 -23.73
N SER A 760 -17.53 -28.47 -23.27
CA SER A 760 -18.74 -28.68 -24.10
C SER A 760 -19.31 -27.41 -24.73
N ASP A 761 -19.08 -26.25 -24.12
CA ASP A 761 -19.49 -24.92 -24.56
C ASP A 761 -18.42 -24.22 -25.44
N SER A 762 -17.22 -24.79 -25.55
CA SER A 762 -16.15 -24.24 -26.38
C SER A 762 -16.29 -24.71 -27.84
N ARG A 763 -16.04 -23.78 -28.77
CA ARG A 763 -15.98 -24.05 -30.22
C ARG A 763 -14.73 -23.38 -30.79
N PRO A 764 -13.57 -24.04 -30.70
CA PRO A 764 -12.33 -23.49 -31.22
C PRO A 764 -12.41 -23.23 -32.73
N ILE A 765 -12.01 -22.03 -33.15
CA ILE A 765 -11.80 -21.68 -34.56
C ILE A 765 -10.29 -21.63 -34.77
N ILE A 766 -9.74 -22.65 -35.44
CA ILE A 766 -8.30 -22.80 -35.61
C ILE A 766 -7.95 -22.78 -37.11
N TYR A 767 -6.93 -22.00 -37.46
CA TYR A 767 -6.37 -21.93 -38.81
C TYR A 767 -4.93 -22.45 -38.83
N GLY A 768 -4.63 -23.34 -39.78
CA GLY A 768 -3.29 -23.85 -40.05
C GLY A 768 -2.85 -23.46 -41.47
N VAL A 769 -1.74 -22.74 -41.61
CA VAL A 769 -1.26 -22.28 -42.92
C VAL A 769 0.24 -22.49 -43.04
N CYS A 770 0.66 -23.29 -44.03
CA CYS A 770 2.05 -23.43 -44.44
C CYS A 770 3.06 -23.74 -43.31
N ASN A 771 2.71 -24.64 -42.39
CA ASN A 771 3.63 -25.06 -41.33
C ASN A 771 4.43 -26.30 -41.76
N GLU A 772 5.64 -26.45 -41.21
CA GLU A 772 6.48 -27.62 -41.37
C GLU A 772 6.69 -28.31 -40.02
N ALA A 773 6.55 -29.63 -39.97
CA ALA A 773 6.91 -30.44 -38.81
C ALA A 773 7.96 -31.47 -39.23
N ARG A 774 9.09 -31.48 -38.52
CA ARG A 774 10.17 -32.48 -38.65
C ARG A 774 10.72 -32.55 -40.08
N GLY A 775 10.77 -31.42 -40.77
CA GLY A 775 11.28 -31.29 -42.13
C GLY A 775 10.26 -31.58 -43.24
N SER A 776 9.00 -31.82 -42.91
CA SER A 776 7.91 -32.06 -43.88
C SER A 776 6.78 -31.04 -43.68
N PRO A 777 6.08 -30.62 -44.75
CA PRO A 777 4.86 -29.82 -44.63
C PRO A 777 3.79 -30.56 -43.81
N VAL A 778 3.10 -29.84 -42.93
CA VAL A 778 2.00 -30.39 -42.11
C VAL A 778 0.74 -30.50 -42.97
N THR A 779 0.24 -31.72 -43.16
CA THR A 779 -1.01 -31.99 -43.89
C THR A 779 -2.18 -32.30 -42.96
N ASP A 780 -1.91 -32.90 -41.80
CA ASP A 780 -2.92 -33.24 -40.81
C ASP A 780 -2.57 -32.61 -39.46
N TYR A 781 -3.09 -31.42 -39.20
CA TYR A 781 -2.81 -30.70 -37.95
C TYR A 781 -3.37 -31.42 -36.71
N GLU A 782 -4.41 -32.24 -36.87
CA GLU A 782 -5.05 -32.94 -35.77
C GLU A 782 -4.07 -33.96 -35.18
N GLU A 783 -3.41 -34.73 -36.04
CA GLU A 783 -2.45 -35.78 -35.67
C GLU A 783 -0.99 -35.28 -35.64
N ASP A 784 -0.48 -34.66 -36.71
CA ASP A 784 0.95 -34.29 -36.86
C ASP A 784 1.40 -33.28 -35.79
N LEU A 785 0.51 -32.36 -35.42
CA LEU A 785 0.74 -31.34 -34.40
C LEU A 785 -0.04 -31.59 -33.10
N ASN A 786 -0.77 -32.70 -33.01
CA ASN A 786 -1.56 -33.12 -31.84
C ASN A 786 -2.56 -32.05 -31.36
N ILE A 787 -3.22 -31.36 -32.30
CA ILE A 787 -4.27 -30.38 -32.01
C ILE A 787 -5.54 -31.06 -31.48
N GLY A 788 -5.86 -32.28 -31.96
CA GLY A 788 -6.97 -33.09 -31.47
C GLY A 788 -8.38 -32.53 -31.71
N VAL A 789 -8.50 -31.44 -32.47
CA VAL A 789 -9.77 -30.83 -32.90
C VAL A 789 -9.65 -30.34 -34.34
N PRO A 790 -10.76 -30.17 -35.07
CA PRO A 790 -10.71 -29.76 -36.48
C PRO A 790 -9.99 -28.42 -36.69
N VAL A 791 -9.06 -28.41 -37.65
CA VAL A 791 -8.31 -27.22 -38.09
C VAL A 791 -8.71 -26.88 -39.52
N THR A 792 -8.98 -25.60 -39.79
CA THR A 792 -9.16 -25.12 -41.16
C THR A 792 -7.80 -24.92 -41.80
N VAL A 793 -7.39 -25.87 -42.64
CA VAL A 793 -6.11 -25.84 -43.35
C VAL A 793 -6.24 -24.97 -44.60
N LEU A 794 -5.33 -24.01 -44.79
CA LEU A 794 -5.21 -23.23 -46.03
C LEU A 794 -3.89 -23.55 -46.72
N ASP A 795 -3.92 -23.57 -48.05
CA ASP A 795 -2.71 -23.76 -48.88
C ASP A 795 -1.67 -22.66 -48.62
N CYS A 796 -0.39 -22.98 -48.80
CA CYS A 796 0.68 -21.98 -48.76
C CYS A 796 0.39 -20.87 -49.79
N GLY A 797 0.32 -19.62 -49.32
CA GLY A 797 -0.04 -18.44 -50.14
C GLY A 797 -1.53 -18.10 -50.17
N ALA A 798 -2.41 -18.98 -49.68
CA ALA A 798 -3.80 -18.64 -49.44
C ALA A 798 -3.94 -17.90 -48.09
N CYS A 799 -4.83 -16.91 -48.06
CA CYS A 799 -5.06 -16.10 -46.88
C CYS A 799 -6.53 -15.70 -46.78
N THR A 800 -7.01 -15.58 -45.54
CA THR A 800 -8.32 -15.03 -45.23
C THR A 800 -8.16 -14.03 -44.10
N VAL A 801 -9.01 -12.99 -44.06
CA VAL A 801 -8.95 -11.92 -43.05
C VAL A 801 -8.83 -12.50 -41.63
N VAL A 802 -9.67 -13.48 -41.30
CA VAL A 802 -9.73 -14.09 -39.96
C VAL A 802 -8.53 -14.97 -39.63
N ALA A 803 -7.81 -15.49 -40.62
CA ALA A 803 -6.64 -16.31 -40.39
C ALA A 803 -5.37 -15.48 -40.16
N VAL A 804 -5.17 -14.40 -40.93
CA VAL A 804 -3.89 -13.65 -40.97
C VAL A 804 -3.96 -12.25 -40.36
N CYS A 805 -5.15 -11.72 -40.08
CA CYS A 805 -5.36 -10.38 -39.53
C CYS A 805 -6.24 -10.42 -38.27
N PHE A 806 -6.14 -9.39 -37.43
CA PHE A 806 -7.10 -9.23 -36.34
C PHE A 806 -8.45 -8.76 -36.90
N ALA A 807 -9.38 -9.70 -37.05
CA ALA A 807 -10.63 -9.51 -37.80
C ALA A 807 -11.45 -8.29 -37.33
N ALA A 808 -11.54 -8.06 -36.02
CA ALA A 808 -12.33 -6.96 -35.46
C ALA A 808 -11.82 -5.56 -35.86
N ARG A 809 -10.58 -5.44 -36.35
CA ARG A 809 -9.95 -4.18 -36.76
C ARG A 809 -9.44 -4.21 -38.20
N THR A 810 -9.90 -5.17 -39.00
CA THR A 810 -9.50 -5.32 -40.41
C THR A 810 -10.70 -5.06 -41.32
N SER A 811 -10.53 -4.23 -42.36
CA SER A 811 -11.58 -3.90 -43.33
C SER A 811 -11.57 -4.83 -44.55
N SER A 812 -10.39 -5.20 -45.03
CA SER A 812 -10.19 -6.07 -46.19
C SER A 812 -8.77 -6.64 -46.20
N ILE A 813 -8.47 -7.53 -47.15
CA ILE A 813 -7.11 -7.99 -47.47
C ILE A 813 -6.77 -7.64 -48.91
N SER A 814 -5.52 -7.23 -49.15
CA SER A 814 -4.96 -6.96 -50.48
C SER A 814 -3.69 -7.79 -50.64
N GLY A 815 -3.69 -8.82 -51.49
CA GLY A 815 -2.51 -9.66 -51.68
C GLY A 815 -1.99 -10.32 -50.39
N CYS A 816 -2.89 -10.67 -49.47
CA CYS A 816 -2.61 -11.16 -48.11
C CYS A 816 -2.06 -10.15 -47.09
N GLU A 817 -1.95 -8.88 -47.47
CA GLU A 817 -1.72 -7.78 -46.53
C GLU A 817 -3.04 -7.30 -45.93
N CYS A 818 -3.04 -7.02 -44.63
CA CYS A 818 -4.22 -6.57 -43.91
C CYS A 818 -4.45 -5.08 -44.11
N VAL A 819 -5.66 -4.68 -44.53
CA VAL A 819 -6.05 -3.28 -44.60
C VAL A 819 -6.82 -2.91 -43.33
N CYS A 820 -6.23 -2.10 -42.46
CA CYS A 820 -6.81 -1.82 -41.15
C CYS A 820 -8.01 -0.89 -41.20
N ALA A 821 -9.02 -1.21 -40.39
CA ALA A 821 -10.11 -0.32 -40.06
C ALA A 821 -9.66 0.69 -38.98
N ALA A 822 -10.53 1.66 -38.66
CA ALA A 822 -10.24 2.63 -37.60
C ALA A 822 -9.92 1.95 -36.26
N GLY A 823 -8.80 2.35 -35.65
CA GLY A 823 -8.28 1.79 -34.40
C GLY A 823 -7.54 0.45 -34.54
N GLY A 824 -7.28 -0.03 -35.76
CA GLY A 824 -6.33 -1.10 -36.03
C GLY A 824 -4.92 -0.54 -36.24
N HIS A 825 -3.90 -1.24 -35.73
CA HIS A 825 -2.51 -0.78 -35.75
C HIS A 825 -1.54 -1.85 -36.27
N GLY A 826 -0.56 -1.42 -37.09
CA GLY A 826 0.47 -2.29 -37.67
C GLY A 826 -0.07 -3.26 -38.73
N ASP A 827 0.82 -4.12 -39.25
CA ASP A 827 0.56 -4.98 -40.42
C ASP A 827 -0.51 -6.05 -40.18
N MET A 828 -0.81 -6.37 -38.92
CA MET A 828 -1.85 -7.34 -38.52
C MET A 828 -3.11 -6.67 -37.96
N CYS A 829 -3.19 -5.33 -38.02
CA CYS A 829 -4.31 -4.54 -37.54
C CYS A 829 -4.66 -4.78 -36.07
N LEU A 830 -3.65 -4.81 -35.20
CA LEU A 830 -3.79 -5.07 -33.77
C LEU A 830 -4.65 -4.01 -33.06
N PRO A 831 -5.34 -4.35 -31.96
CA PRO A 831 -6.26 -3.44 -31.26
C PRO A 831 -5.57 -2.32 -30.47
N ALA A 832 -4.25 -2.38 -30.28
CA ALA A 832 -3.47 -1.37 -29.57
C ALA A 832 -2.23 -0.96 -30.37
N ALA A 833 -1.80 0.29 -30.20
CA ALA A 833 -0.72 0.89 -30.98
C ALA A 833 0.61 0.16 -30.81
N VAL A 834 1.23 -0.23 -31.94
CA VAL A 834 2.59 -0.77 -31.98
C VAL A 834 3.57 0.35 -31.60
N PRO A 835 4.52 0.13 -30.67
CA PRO A 835 5.51 1.14 -30.30
C PRO A 835 6.40 1.58 -31.48
N ASP A 836 6.70 2.88 -31.57
CA ASP A 836 7.68 3.41 -32.52
C ASP A 836 9.12 2.98 -32.14
N GLY A 837 10.00 2.78 -33.13
CA GLY A 837 11.43 2.49 -32.89
C GLY A 837 11.80 1.04 -32.58
N LEU A 838 10.88 0.10 -32.85
CA LEU A 838 11.20 -1.33 -32.95
C LEU A 838 12.07 -1.57 -34.18
N GLY A 839 13.26 -2.12 -33.98
CA GLY A 839 14.27 -2.26 -35.02
C GLY A 839 15.54 -2.89 -34.46
N PRO A 840 16.37 -3.49 -35.33
CA PRO A 840 17.59 -4.17 -34.92
C PRO A 840 18.52 -3.23 -34.15
N LEU A 841 19.43 -3.80 -33.35
CA LEU A 841 20.52 -3.05 -32.71
C LEU A 841 21.16 -2.11 -33.74
N PRO A 842 21.28 -0.79 -33.45
CA PRO A 842 22.25 0.02 -34.17
C PRO A 842 23.58 -0.71 -34.08
N LEU A 843 24.26 -0.90 -35.22
CA LEU A 843 25.64 -1.36 -35.22
C LEU A 843 26.40 -0.48 -34.23
N PRO A 844 27.17 -1.05 -33.28
CA PRO A 844 27.91 -0.25 -32.31
C PRO A 844 28.67 0.83 -33.08
N GLU A 845 28.51 2.09 -32.67
CA GLU A 845 29.26 3.18 -33.29
C GLU A 845 30.74 2.77 -33.25
N LEU A 846 31.33 2.58 -34.44
CA LEU A 846 32.69 2.10 -34.66
C LEU A 846 33.79 2.99 -34.03
N LYS A 847 33.41 3.95 -33.18
CA LYS A 847 34.29 4.91 -32.51
C LYS A 847 34.21 4.89 -30.98
N ASP A 848 33.42 4.02 -30.35
CA ASP A 848 33.62 3.74 -28.92
C ASP A 848 34.83 2.81 -28.76
N THR A 849 36.03 3.41 -28.78
CA THR A 849 37.29 2.72 -28.47
C THR A 849 37.53 2.55 -26.96
N GLU A 850 36.64 3.07 -26.11
CA GLU A 850 36.73 2.88 -24.66
C GLU A 850 36.02 1.59 -24.22
N VAL A 851 36.81 0.58 -23.88
CA VAL A 851 36.34 -0.48 -22.97
C VAL A 851 36.12 0.18 -21.62
N ARG A 852 34.86 0.41 -21.24
CA ARG A 852 34.51 0.91 -19.90
C ARG A 852 34.83 -0.17 -18.86
N CYS A 853 36.05 -0.14 -18.33
CA CYS A 853 36.41 -0.95 -17.17
C CYS A 853 35.64 -0.43 -15.95
N VAL A 854 34.92 -1.32 -15.26
CA VAL A 854 34.35 -1.00 -13.94
C VAL A 854 35.52 -0.93 -12.95
N HIS A 855 35.87 0.28 -12.50
CA HIS A 855 36.91 0.47 -11.50
C HIS A 855 36.30 0.28 -10.11
N GLY A 856 36.58 -0.87 -9.47
CA GLY A 856 36.12 -1.19 -8.11
C GLY A 856 35.07 -2.30 -8.07
N GLY A 857 35.53 -3.51 -7.72
CA GLY A 857 34.71 -4.71 -7.53
C GLY A 857 35.53 -5.97 -7.80
N SER A 858 35.28 -7.05 -7.05
CA SER A 858 35.85 -8.38 -7.33
C SER A 858 34.79 -9.25 -8.02
N ILE A 859 35.09 -9.77 -9.20
CA ILE A 859 34.31 -10.87 -9.79
C ILE A 859 34.90 -12.15 -9.22
N SER A 860 34.14 -12.86 -8.38
CA SER A 860 34.61 -14.10 -7.73
C SER A 860 34.59 -15.32 -8.66
N SER A 861 33.84 -15.26 -9.78
CA SER A 861 33.79 -16.32 -10.78
C SER A 861 33.38 -15.77 -12.15
N VAL A 862 34.10 -16.18 -13.19
CA VAL A 862 33.68 -16.08 -14.59
C VAL A 862 33.39 -17.51 -15.02
N ASP A 863 32.12 -17.83 -15.31
CA ASP A 863 31.80 -19.15 -15.89
C ASP A 863 32.33 -19.22 -17.33
N ASP A 864 32.65 -20.45 -17.77
CA ASP A 864 33.10 -20.70 -19.14
C ASP A 864 32.11 -20.09 -20.15
N PRO A 865 32.59 -19.34 -21.15
CA PRO A 865 31.72 -18.85 -22.21
C PRO A 865 31.15 -20.05 -22.98
N ASP A 866 29.83 -20.06 -23.17
CA ASP A 866 29.17 -21.05 -24.03
C ASP A 866 29.83 -21.01 -25.43
N PRO A 867 30.37 -22.14 -25.92
CA PRO A 867 31.03 -22.18 -27.22
C PRO A 867 30.09 -21.69 -28.34
N GLY A 868 30.50 -20.63 -29.04
CA GLY A 868 29.80 -20.09 -30.20
C GLY A 868 28.94 -18.84 -29.97
N VAL A 869 28.88 -18.31 -28.74
CA VAL A 869 28.18 -17.04 -28.44
C VAL A 869 29.20 -15.89 -28.45
N ARG A 870 29.07 -14.95 -29.40
CA ARG A 870 29.83 -13.68 -29.39
C ARG A 870 29.07 -12.64 -28.56
N GLY A 871 29.77 -11.97 -27.65
CA GLY A 871 29.23 -10.83 -26.88
C GLY A 871 28.76 -11.22 -25.48
N LEU A 872 29.72 -11.48 -24.59
CA LEU A 872 29.59 -11.08 -23.19
C LEU A 872 30.10 -9.64 -23.06
#